data_AF-A0A7X6UMQ1-F1
#
_entry.id   AF-A0A7X6UMQ1-F1
#
_cell.length_a   1.000
_cell.length_b   1.000
_cell.length_c   1.000
_cell.angle_alpha   90.00
_cell.angle_beta   90.00
_cell.angle_gamma   90.00
#
_symmetry.space_group_name_H-M   'P 1'
#
loop_
_entity.id
_entity.type
_entity.pdbx_description
1 polymer ?
#
loop_
_entity_poly.entity_id
_entity_poly.type
_entity_poly.pdbx_seq_one_letter_code
_entity_poly.pdbx_strand_id
1 'polypeptide(L)'
;GTVDGTATSVPGPCYGSIVFPESLGSGSFKNSSYHGAGAIWLEISGTATINGNITASTTVASGRPASGGSIFLTASALRGNGVISANAGGGYNGGGGGRIALVVTGTGEDFEQFYGQITAYTGTATHTGCGGAGTIYLRSAGQGPEEGCLILDNNGKNAAPTQITSLVSDTILGEVLIRNGAQLQVQTNLSLHVSRIWSNSASFQGQENAKIILNPASGVTLQVFGTTTFPELICTNNVAATILFESGKQNSISANGTLRIEGRKTEKDLLLRSTVDGVKWRLKVDPLAEQWVAHADIKDSDASVAGGVEVVAINSVDSGNNLNWNFMESASFEDNIWLGTSSAVWSLHKNWSLGHAPTLTDIVHIPASAPEFPYYDFHRTLYKLNIEEGAELHLNNFDLTVISTATIKGSLVASGNETVTVNGDLDFAGGSFTHALSSLVLGGNTDQLVDLGNLTFPEINVKKNAGNISFTDGFQARAFRCNLPGEEITISFQPNSYYKIRDMILDGGALQKITLNSSSAGNQWNLNVSGYRQVNGVKVKDSNAGGGLPISAFNSTDHGNNDSWLFGTVYKQWVPVSGNNFHTAENWNPVGVPGVNDRVLVESGTKIVVDQDVTVKELILGGRNTEVLCQINAGLSVIEGVTVMTNSVLEWNRPGSIGKDLVVMNGGVLTHAANTTTEINKLNLTVNGDFWVDQHGLVDTENKGYSINNGPGIYFGTYGGGSPSYGGVGSSDRSPSTDISKFGLCYGSIVAPTNLGSGGRSNAAGPGAGAIRFKIVGKAQIEGDVLSSTAATCSRPGSGGSIFIEADSIRGNARIMANGGDGYNGPGGGRVSLILTGDDDVFMFTGSVTAFGGDASSTGRGGAGTVYIELPSDKPGQGTVKVANDNKTGFFTDLPSNVHGVPDETEKLVFRVSDAATIRLKDNVTIGDIWLDTANATLDLNGFDLTVNQYEHGLGEGSVINPGQIIWQSVGRGTIFSFY
;
A
#
# COMPACT_ATOMS: atom_id res chain seq x y z
N GLY A 1 -13.46 -19.36 -12.22
CA GLY A 1 -13.64 -17.90 -12.29
C GLY A 1 -15.08 -17.61 -12.65
N THR A 2 -15.59 -16.43 -12.33
CA THR A 2 -17.00 -16.07 -12.49
C THR A 2 -17.12 -14.70 -13.15
N VAL A 3 -17.88 -14.61 -14.24
CA VAL A 3 -18.65 -13.40 -14.57
C VAL A 3 -19.86 -13.47 -13.63
N ASP A 4 -19.84 -12.71 -12.52
CA ASP A 4 -20.90 -12.65 -11.49
C ASP A 4 -21.07 -13.88 -10.57
N GLY A 5 -20.67 -13.76 -9.29
CA GLY A 5 -21.13 -14.66 -8.20
C GLY A 5 -20.11 -15.36 -7.28
N THR A 6 -20.24 -15.12 -5.97
CA THR A 6 -19.52 -15.65 -4.81
C THR A 6 -19.80 -17.12 -4.42
N ALA A 7 -18.73 -17.91 -4.22
CA ALA A 7 -18.68 -19.03 -3.26
C ALA A 7 -17.26 -19.17 -2.66
N THR A 8 -17.16 -18.97 -1.34
CA THR A 8 -16.20 -19.40 -0.27
C THR A 8 -14.70 -19.73 -0.51
N SER A 9 -14.08 -19.42 -1.65
CA SER A 9 -12.60 -19.36 -1.77
C SER A 9 -12.22 -18.35 -2.85
N VAL A 10 -11.61 -17.22 -2.47
CA VAL A 10 -11.23 -16.03 -3.27
C VAL A 10 -11.88 -15.97 -4.68
N PRO A 11 -13.01 -15.24 -4.84
CA PRO A 11 -13.74 -15.12 -6.11
C PRO A 11 -12.89 -14.54 -7.25
N GLY A 12 -13.25 -14.87 -8.50
CA GLY A 12 -12.83 -14.08 -9.65
C GLY A 12 -13.74 -12.84 -9.77
N PRO A 13 -13.20 -11.63 -9.99
CA PRO A 13 -13.99 -10.40 -10.10
C PRO A 13 -14.87 -10.41 -11.36
N CYS A 14 -16.01 -9.72 -11.32
CA CYS A 14 -16.87 -9.50 -12.49
C CYS A 14 -16.23 -8.46 -13.42
N TYR A 15 -16.29 -8.65 -14.74
CA TYR A 15 -15.56 -7.83 -15.71
C TYR A 15 -16.36 -7.61 -17.00
N GLY A 16 -15.89 -6.67 -17.82
CA GLY A 16 -16.43 -6.36 -19.15
C GLY A 16 -17.48 -5.26 -19.12
N SER A 17 -17.90 -4.86 -20.32
CA SER A 17 -18.85 -3.77 -20.50
C SER A 17 -20.31 -4.21 -20.29
N ILE A 18 -21.14 -3.37 -19.66
CA ILE A 18 -22.60 -3.55 -19.58
C ILE A 18 -23.22 -3.18 -20.93
N VAL A 19 -22.79 -2.07 -21.53
CA VAL A 19 -23.38 -1.48 -22.74
C VAL A 19 -22.80 -2.02 -24.06
N PHE A 20 -21.55 -2.50 -24.06
CA PHE A 20 -20.84 -3.07 -25.22
C PHE A 20 -20.11 -4.38 -24.88
N PRO A 21 -20.83 -5.44 -24.47
CA PRO A 21 -20.22 -6.68 -23.99
C PRO A 21 -19.56 -7.47 -25.14
N GLU A 22 -18.24 -7.58 -25.09
CA GLU A 22 -17.42 -8.39 -26.01
C GLU A 22 -16.66 -9.54 -25.32
N SER A 23 -16.63 -9.52 -23.98
CA SER A 23 -15.77 -10.41 -23.21
C SER A 23 -16.27 -11.86 -23.19
N LEU A 24 -15.34 -12.81 -23.28
CA LEU A 24 -15.67 -14.24 -23.14
C LEU A 24 -16.00 -14.58 -21.69
N GLY A 25 -16.82 -15.63 -21.50
CA GLY A 25 -17.08 -16.22 -20.19
C GLY A 25 -15.82 -16.85 -19.59
N SER A 26 -15.73 -16.85 -18.26
CA SER A 26 -14.66 -17.46 -17.50
C SER A 26 -14.80 -18.98 -17.37
N GLY A 27 -13.68 -19.70 -17.51
CA GLY A 27 -13.61 -21.15 -17.29
C GLY A 27 -13.64 -21.59 -15.82
N SER A 28 -13.79 -22.90 -15.62
CA SER A 28 -13.84 -23.53 -14.29
C SER A 28 -12.44 -23.76 -13.66
N PHE A 29 -12.41 -24.08 -12.37
CA PHE A 29 -11.20 -24.37 -11.59
C PHE A 29 -10.54 -25.70 -11.98
N LYS A 30 -9.22 -25.81 -11.73
CA LYS A 30 -8.34 -26.91 -12.15
C LYS A 30 -8.92 -28.29 -11.77
N ASN A 31 -9.05 -29.15 -12.79
CA ASN A 31 -9.57 -30.54 -12.83
C ASN A 31 -10.90 -30.76 -13.56
N SER A 32 -11.54 -29.71 -14.10
CA SER A 32 -12.72 -29.88 -14.96
C SER A 32 -12.58 -29.14 -16.29
N SER A 33 -12.74 -29.83 -17.41
CA SER A 33 -12.54 -29.34 -18.80
C SER A 33 -13.62 -28.36 -19.30
N TYR A 34 -14.21 -27.54 -18.42
CA TYR A 34 -15.32 -26.66 -18.76
C TYR A 34 -14.86 -25.23 -19.08
N HIS A 35 -15.00 -24.86 -20.34
CA HIS A 35 -14.72 -23.52 -20.87
C HIS A 35 -15.91 -22.58 -20.64
N GLY A 36 -15.65 -21.30 -20.41
CA GLY A 36 -16.71 -20.28 -20.44
C GLY A 36 -17.27 -20.08 -21.84
N ALA A 37 -18.49 -19.56 -21.94
CA ALA A 37 -19.13 -19.39 -23.24
C ALA A 37 -18.49 -18.26 -24.05
N GLY A 38 -18.66 -18.33 -25.37
CA GLY A 38 -18.11 -17.36 -26.31
C GLY A 38 -18.83 -16.02 -26.29
N ALA A 39 -18.38 -15.09 -27.14
CA ALA A 39 -19.05 -13.82 -27.38
C ALA A 39 -19.71 -13.81 -28.78
N ILE A 40 -20.88 -13.19 -28.88
CA ILE A 40 -21.61 -12.97 -30.13
C ILE A 40 -21.74 -11.46 -30.33
N TRP A 41 -21.25 -10.96 -31.47
CA TRP A 41 -21.35 -9.57 -31.87
C TRP A 41 -22.09 -9.46 -33.19
N LEU A 42 -23.23 -8.77 -33.21
CA LEU A 42 -24.08 -8.61 -34.39
C LEU A 42 -24.43 -7.14 -34.61
N GLU A 43 -24.14 -6.65 -35.81
CA GLU A 43 -24.54 -5.32 -36.25
C GLU A 43 -25.42 -5.43 -37.48
N ILE A 44 -26.69 -5.08 -37.31
CA ILE A 44 -27.74 -5.31 -38.31
C ILE A 44 -28.30 -3.93 -38.71
N SER A 45 -28.08 -3.54 -39.96
CA SER A 45 -28.56 -2.23 -40.45
C SER A 45 -30.09 -2.15 -40.60
N GLY A 46 -30.77 -3.29 -40.69
CA GLY A 46 -32.22 -3.42 -40.85
C GLY A 46 -32.92 -4.06 -39.65
N THR A 47 -34.05 -4.71 -39.90
CA THR A 47 -34.78 -5.46 -38.86
C THR A 47 -34.12 -6.81 -38.57
N ALA A 48 -33.88 -7.10 -37.30
CA ALA A 48 -33.48 -8.41 -36.81
C ALA A 48 -34.73 -9.21 -36.37
N THR A 49 -35.13 -10.22 -37.15
CA THR A 49 -36.23 -11.12 -36.79
C THR A 49 -35.69 -12.42 -36.21
N ILE A 50 -35.82 -12.62 -34.90
CA ILE A 50 -35.29 -13.78 -34.18
C ILE A 50 -36.45 -14.69 -33.76
N ASN A 51 -36.66 -15.76 -34.52
CA ASN A 51 -37.61 -16.84 -34.17
C ASN A 51 -36.90 -18.10 -33.62
N GLY A 52 -35.56 -18.14 -33.72
CA GLY A 52 -34.70 -19.20 -33.19
C GLY A 52 -33.92 -18.75 -31.94
N ASN A 53 -32.83 -19.43 -31.62
CA ASN A 53 -32.03 -19.14 -30.43
C ASN A 53 -30.72 -18.42 -30.78
N ILE A 54 -30.41 -17.33 -30.06
CA ILE A 54 -29.06 -16.74 -29.98
C ILE A 54 -28.53 -17.05 -28.58
N THR A 55 -27.51 -17.89 -28.50
CA THR A 55 -27.06 -18.44 -27.22
C THR A 55 -25.54 -18.33 -27.04
N ALA A 56 -25.14 -17.55 -26.04
CA ALA A 56 -23.80 -17.51 -25.45
C ALA A 56 -23.83 -18.10 -24.03
N SER A 57 -24.54 -19.22 -23.88
CA SER A 57 -24.73 -19.92 -22.60
C SER A 57 -23.81 -21.13 -22.48
N THR A 58 -23.41 -21.50 -21.26
CA THR A 58 -22.67 -22.73 -21.00
C THR A 58 -23.61 -23.89 -20.66
N THR A 59 -23.18 -25.13 -20.93
CA THR A 59 -23.95 -26.35 -20.64
C THR A 59 -23.82 -26.79 -19.17
N VAL A 60 -24.72 -27.69 -18.74
CA VAL A 60 -24.72 -28.28 -17.40
C VAL A 60 -23.49 -29.18 -17.20
N ALA A 61 -22.80 -29.04 -16.07
CA ALA A 61 -21.60 -29.79 -15.71
C ALA A 61 -21.81 -30.53 -14.37
N SER A 62 -21.19 -31.69 -14.17
CA SER A 62 -21.28 -32.43 -12.89
C SER A 62 -20.47 -31.78 -11.76
N GLY A 63 -19.55 -30.86 -12.09
CA GLY A 63 -18.65 -30.18 -11.14
C GLY A 63 -18.99 -28.70 -10.92
N ARG A 64 -17.96 -27.84 -10.88
CA ARG A 64 -18.10 -26.38 -10.84
C ARG A 64 -18.25 -25.87 -12.29
N PRO A 65 -19.40 -25.33 -12.71
CA PRO A 65 -19.63 -24.91 -14.08
C PRO A 65 -18.97 -23.55 -14.39
N ALA A 66 -18.75 -23.30 -15.69
CA ALA A 66 -18.20 -22.05 -16.21
C ALA A 66 -19.28 -20.95 -16.31
N SER A 67 -18.88 -19.70 -16.58
CA SER A 67 -19.82 -18.58 -16.70
C SER A 67 -20.40 -18.43 -18.10
N GLY A 68 -21.57 -17.78 -18.18
CA GLY A 68 -22.12 -17.29 -19.44
C GLY A 68 -21.15 -16.32 -20.14
N GLY A 69 -21.36 -16.15 -21.45
CA GLY A 69 -20.54 -15.31 -22.33
C GLY A 69 -21.20 -13.97 -22.62
N SER A 70 -20.90 -13.38 -23.77
CA SER A 70 -21.42 -12.05 -24.14
C SER A 70 -22.29 -12.09 -25.39
N ILE A 71 -23.35 -11.29 -25.43
CA ILE A 71 -24.15 -11.03 -26.63
C ILE A 71 -24.32 -9.53 -26.79
N PHE A 72 -23.76 -8.97 -27.85
CA PHE A 72 -24.04 -7.61 -28.30
C PHE A 72 -24.77 -7.65 -29.64
N LEU A 73 -25.92 -6.97 -29.72
CA LEU A 73 -26.72 -6.89 -30.94
C LEU A 73 -27.23 -5.46 -31.15
N THR A 74 -26.89 -4.88 -32.30
CA THR A 74 -27.53 -3.65 -32.80
C THR A 74 -28.42 -3.98 -33.99
N ALA A 75 -29.61 -3.39 -34.03
CA ALA A 75 -30.54 -3.51 -35.15
C ALA A 75 -31.26 -2.18 -35.40
N SER A 76 -31.83 -1.97 -36.58
CA SER A 76 -32.83 -0.90 -36.77
C SER A 76 -34.07 -1.20 -35.93
N ALA A 77 -34.54 -2.46 -35.97
CA ALA A 77 -35.70 -2.94 -35.23
C ALA A 77 -35.48 -4.39 -34.77
N LEU A 78 -35.98 -4.79 -33.60
CA LEU A 78 -35.93 -6.17 -33.10
C LEU A 78 -37.33 -6.79 -33.09
N ARG A 79 -37.50 -7.97 -33.68
CA ARG A 79 -38.78 -8.67 -33.84
C ARG A 79 -38.62 -10.17 -33.59
N GLY A 80 -39.74 -10.85 -33.35
CA GLY A 80 -39.80 -12.31 -33.25
C GLY A 80 -40.13 -12.80 -31.84
N ASN A 81 -39.98 -14.10 -31.63
CA ASN A 81 -40.37 -14.81 -30.40
C ASN A 81 -39.33 -15.83 -29.91
N GLY A 82 -38.13 -15.79 -30.48
CA GLY A 82 -37.02 -16.67 -30.14
C GLY A 82 -36.36 -16.37 -28.78
N VAL A 83 -35.29 -17.09 -28.44
CA VAL A 83 -34.59 -16.91 -27.14
C VAL A 83 -33.22 -16.27 -27.36
N ILE A 84 -32.91 -15.24 -26.57
CA ILE A 84 -31.57 -14.65 -26.48
C ILE A 84 -31.04 -14.98 -25.07
N SER A 85 -29.92 -15.73 -24.98
CA SER A 85 -29.48 -16.28 -23.69
C SER A 85 -27.97 -16.31 -23.48
N ALA A 86 -27.53 -15.77 -22.36
CA ALA A 86 -26.15 -15.83 -21.85
C ALA A 86 -26.13 -16.48 -20.46
N ASN A 87 -26.88 -17.55 -20.26
CA ASN A 87 -27.00 -18.24 -18.98
C ASN A 87 -25.75 -19.06 -18.64
N ALA A 88 -25.48 -19.20 -17.35
CA ALA A 88 -24.44 -20.13 -16.88
C ALA A 88 -24.94 -21.58 -16.77
N GLY A 89 -23.98 -22.50 -16.73
CA GLY A 89 -24.20 -23.92 -16.55
C GLY A 89 -24.51 -24.23 -15.09
N GLY A 90 -25.37 -25.22 -14.85
CA GLY A 90 -25.64 -25.76 -13.50
C GLY A 90 -24.72 -26.93 -13.14
N GLY A 91 -24.62 -27.25 -11.84
CA GLY A 91 -23.75 -28.32 -11.34
C GLY A 91 -23.70 -28.38 -9.81
N TYR A 92 -22.55 -28.79 -9.26
CA TYR A 92 -22.31 -28.79 -7.81
C TYR A 92 -22.49 -27.39 -7.20
N ASN A 93 -21.98 -26.37 -7.92
CA ASN A 93 -22.28 -24.94 -7.71
C ASN A 93 -22.93 -24.36 -8.98
N GLY A 94 -23.51 -23.16 -8.90
CA GLY A 94 -23.99 -22.44 -10.08
C GLY A 94 -22.91 -21.53 -10.67
N GLY A 95 -22.74 -21.54 -11.99
CA GLY A 95 -21.86 -20.59 -12.68
C GLY A 95 -22.55 -19.22 -12.74
N GLY A 96 -21.78 -18.17 -12.93
CA GLY A 96 -22.32 -16.82 -13.08
C GLY A 96 -22.87 -16.53 -14.48
N GLY A 97 -23.95 -15.75 -14.55
CA GLY A 97 -24.56 -15.36 -15.83
C GLY A 97 -23.64 -14.47 -16.68
N GLY A 98 -23.91 -14.41 -17.97
CA GLY A 98 -23.17 -13.60 -18.95
C GLY A 98 -23.84 -12.26 -19.24
N ARG A 99 -23.28 -11.47 -20.16
CA ARG A 99 -23.77 -10.12 -20.46
C ARG A 99 -24.52 -10.09 -21.79
N ILE A 100 -25.67 -9.42 -21.81
CA ILE A 100 -26.45 -9.19 -23.03
C ILE A 100 -26.67 -7.68 -23.14
N ALA A 101 -26.37 -7.10 -24.30
CA ALA A 101 -26.77 -5.74 -24.63
C ALA A 101 -27.44 -5.72 -26.01
N LEU A 102 -28.68 -5.23 -26.03
CA LEU A 102 -29.48 -5.09 -27.25
C LEU A 102 -29.78 -3.62 -27.48
N VAL A 103 -29.56 -3.16 -28.71
CA VAL A 103 -29.76 -1.78 -29.11
C VAL A 103 -30.62 -1.74 -30.38
N VAL A 104 -31.76 -1.08 -30.31
CA VAL A 104 -32.54 -0.73 -31.52
C VAL A 104 -32.27 0.73 -31.90
N THR A 105 -32.14 1.00 -33.19
CA THR A 105 -31.62 2.29 -33.72
C THR A 105 -32.58 2.98 -34.69
N GLY A 106 -33.62 2.30 -35.16
CA GLY A 106 -34.64 2.86 -36.05
C GLY A 106 -35.53 3.85 -35.30
N THR A 107 -35.78 5.02 -35.88
CA THR A 107 -36.57 6.08 -35.23
C THR A 107 -37.90 5.56 -34.69
N GLY A 108 -38.12 5.70 -33.37
CA GLY A 108 -39.34 5.26 -32.68
C GLY A 108 -39.38 3.77 -32.34
N GLU A 109 -38.33 3.01 -32.59
CA GLU A 109 -38.24 1.59 -32.26
C GLU A 109 -37.88 1.36 -30.78
N ASP A 110 -38.48 0.31 -30.23
CA ASP A 110 -38.27 -0.22 -28.89
C ASP A 110 -38.28 -1.77 -28.93
N PHE A 111 -38.47 -2.40 -27.77
CA PHE A 111 -38.48 -3.86 -27.61
C PHE A 111 -39.89 -4.46 -27.54
N GLU A 112 -40.98 -3.69 -27.67
CA GLU A 112 -42.36 -4.18 -27.48
C GLU A 112 -42.76 -5.24 -28.52
N GLN A 113 -42.15 -5.19 -29.71
CA GLN A 113 -42.43 -6.12 -30.81
C GLN A 113 -41.55 -7.38 -30.80
N PHE A 114 -40.71 -7.55 -29.78
CA PHE A 114 -39.99 -8.80 -29.50
C PHE A 114 -40.65 -9.52 -28.33
N TYR A 115 -41.30 -10.65 -28.62
CA TYR A 115 -42.05 -11.44 -27.64
C TYR A 115 -41.22 -12.58 -27.01
N GLY A 116 -39.93 -12.64 -27.37
CA GLY A 116 -39.00 -13.68 -26.94
C GLY A 116 -38.44 -13.48 -25.54
N GLN A 117 -37.79 -14.51 -25.00
CA GLN A 117 -37.14 -14.45 -23.68
C GLN A 117 -35.69 -13.94 -23.84
N ILE A 118 -35.30 -13.00 -22.98
CA ILE A 118 -33.92 -12.53 -22.84
C ILE A 118 -33.44 -12.93 -21.44
N THR A 119 -32.41 -13.76 -21.36
CA THR A 119 -32.01 -14.41 -20.09
C THR A 119 -30.50 -14.42 -19.88
N ALA A 120 -30.09 -14.05 -18.67
CA ALA A 120 -28.69 -14.02 -18.22
C ALA A 120 -28.56 -14.62 -16.81
N TYR A 121 -29.23 -15.73 -16.55
CA TYR A 121 -29.34 -16.34 -15.24
C TYR A 121 -28.06 -17.05 -14.80
N THR A 122 -27.86 -17.14 -13.48
CA THR A 122 -26.94 -18.11 -12.90
C THR A 122 -27.34 -19.54 -13.24
N GLY A 123 -26.34 -20.42 -13.25
CA GLY A 123 -26.53 -21.86 -13.21
C GLY A 123 -27.25 -22.33 -11.95
N THR A 124 -28.02 -23.40 -12.04
CA THR A 124 -28.66 -24.05 -10.88
C THR A 124 -27.64 -24.90 -10.12
N ALA A 125 -27.46 -24.63 -8.82
CA ALA A 125 -26.60 -25.42 -7.93
C ALA A 125 -27.35 -26.59 -7.27
N THR A 126 -26.68 -27.73 -7.10
CA THR A 126 -27.20 -28.89 -6.34
C THR A 126 -26.73 -28.93 -4.88
N HIS A 127 -25.77 -28.07 -4.49
CA HIS A 127 -25.21 -28.04 -3.14
C HIS A 127 -25.22 -26.64 -2.49
N THR A 128 -24.14 -25.86 -2.60
CA THR A 128 -24.04 -24.51 -1.98
C THR A 128 -23.69 -23.44 -2.99
N GLY A 129 -24.55 -22.42 -3.09
CA GLY A 129 -24.28 -21.17 -3.80
C GLY A 129 -24.50 -21.24 -5.32
N CYS A 130 -25.53 -20.53 -5.79
CA CYS A 130 -25.62 -20.12 -7.19
C CYS A 130 -24.69 -18.90 -7.41
N GLY A 131 -24.09 -18.78 -8.59
CA GLY A 131 -23.41 -17.56 -9.03
C GLY A 131 -24.40 -16.39 -9.20
N GLY A 132 -23.90 -15.21 -9.50
CA GLY A 132 -24.73 -14.04 -9.75
C GLY A 132 -25.45 -14.15 -11.09
N ALA A 133 -26.56 -13.43 -11.21
CA ALA A 133 -27.11 -13.16 -12.52
C ALA A 133 -26.09 -12.34 -13.32
N GLY A 134 -26.08 -12.53 -14.63
CA GLY A 134 -25.42 -11.60 -15.52
C GLY A 134 -26.33 -10.39 -15.81
N THR A 135 -25.85 -9.49 -16.66
CA THR A 135 -26.53 -8.22 -16.95
C THR A 135 -27.27 -8.28 -18.29
N ILE A 136 -28.48 -7.70 -18.34
CA ILE A 136 -29.19 -7.42 -19.60
C ILE A 136 -29.34 -5.91 -19.74
N TYR A 137 -28.80 -5.34 -20.82
CA TYR A 137 -28.93 -3.93 -21.17
C TYR A 137 -29.81 -3.77 -22.41
N LEU A 138 -30.85 -2.96 -22.31
CA LEU A 138 -31.77 -2.67 -23.41
C LEU A 138 -31.78 -1.17 -23.71
N ARG A 139 -31.49 -0.79 -24.96
CA ARG A 139 -31.52 0.62 -25.40
C ARG A 139 -32.41 0.81 -26.61
N SER A 140 -33.43 1.64 -26.46
CA SER A 140 -34.36 2.05 -27.52
C SER A 140 -33.76 3.16 -28.39
N ALA A 141 -34.31 3.37 -29.59
CA ALA A 141 -33.67 4.23 -30.60
C ALA A 141 -33.61 5.73 -30.24
N GLY A 142 -34.50 6.19 -29.37
CA GLY A 142 -34.54 7.57 -28.86
C GLY A 142 -33.61 7.83 -27.67
N GLN A 143 -32.94 6.81 -27.15
CA GLN A 143 -32.10 6.91 -25.96
C GLN A 143 -30.62 7.12 -26.31
N GLY A 144 -29.99 8.05 -25.60
CA GLY A 144 -28.53 8.22 -25.60
C GLY A 144 -27.81 6.94 -25.15
N PRO A 145 -26.51 6.78 -25.45
CA PRO A 145 -25.72 5.58 -25.12
C PRO A 145 -25.79 5.17 -23.64
N GLU A 146 -26.02 6.12 -22.74
CA GLU A 146 -26.07 5.99 -21.28
C GLU A 146 -27.50 6.03 -20.70
N GLU A 147 -28.53 6.00 -21.55
CA GLU A 147 -29.94 6.16 -21.13
C GLU A 147 -30.75 4.86 -21.18
N GLY A 148 -30.12 3.73 -21.48
CA GLY A 148 -30.80 2.44 -21.55
C GLY A 148 -31.09 1.81 -20.19
N CYS A 149 -31.77 0.67 -20.21
CA CYS A 149 -32.23 -0.05 -19.04
C CYS A 149 -31.34 -1.25 -18.73
N LEU A 150 -30.69 -1.24 -17.56
CA LEU A 150 -30.02 -2.40 -16.98
C LEU A 150 -31.01 -3.23 -16.17
N ILE A 151 -31.10 -4.50 -16.50
CA ILE A 151 -31.97 -5.48 -15.86
C ILE A 151 -31.09 -6.58 -15.25
N LEU A 152 -31.27 -6.79 -13.95
CA LEU A 152 -30.76 -7.95 -13.22
C LEU A 152 -31.95 -8.81 -12.80
N ASP A 153 -31.99 -10.01 -13.35
CA ASP A 153 -33.05 -10.99 -13.10
C ASP A 153 -32.39 -12.34 -12.91
N ASN A 154 -32.72 -13.03 -11.82
CA ASN A 154 -32.13 -14.34 -11.51
C ASN A 154 -33.15 -15.48 -11.46
N ASN A 155 -34.34 -15.27 -12.04
CA ASN A 155 -35.39 -16.28 -12.13
C ASN A 155 -35.75 -16.91 -10.77
N GLY A 156 -35.85 -16.07 -9.73
CA GLY A 156 -36.20 -16.46 -8.36
C GLY A 156 -35.10 -17.17 -7.58
N LYS A 157 -33.88 -17.32 -8.14
CA LYS A 157 -32.77 -17.99 -7.47
C LYS A 157 -32.09 -17.06 -6.48
N ASN A 158 -32.04 -17.45 -5.21
CA ASN A 158 -31.20 -16.78 -4.22
C ASN A 158 -29.74 -17.15 -4.48
N ALA A 159 -28.96 -16.17 -4.90
CA ALA A 159 -27.63 -16.39 -5.39
C ALA A 159 -26.70 -15.26 -4.98
N ALA A 160 -25.43 -15.45 -5.29
CA ALA A 160 -24.43 -14.43 -5.06
C ALA A 160 -24.69 -13.12 -5.83
N PRO A 161 -24.04 -12.00 -5.45
CA PRO A 161 -24.21 -10.75 -6.15
C PRO A 161 -23.53 -10.69 -7.53
N THR A 162 -24.21 -10.00 -8.45
CA THR A 162 -23.64 -9.37 -9.64
C THR A 162 -22.83 -8.15 -9.19
N GLN A 163 -21.53 -8.10 -9.46
CA GLN A 163 -20.67 -7.04 -8.91
C GLN A 163 -20.35 -5.97 -9.95
N ILE A 164 -20.51 -4.71 -9.57
CA ILE A 164 -19.82 -3.59 -10.21
C ILE A 164 -18.42 -3.52 -9.58
N THR A 165 -17.40 -3.87 -10.35
CA THR A 165 -15.98 -3.88 -9.95
C THR A 165 -15.19 -2.85 -10.78
N SER A 166 -13.92 -2.63 -10.45
CA SER A 166 -13.03 -1.79 -11.27
C SER A 166 -12.77 -2.34 -12.68
N LEU A 167 -13.16 -3.59 -12.95
CA LEU A 167 -13.07 -4.23 -14.27
C LEU A 167 -14.36 -4.09 -15.09
N VAL A 168 -15.39 -3.42 -14.55
CA VAL A 168 -16.61 -3.05 -15.28
C VAL A 168 -16.40 -1.64 -15.85
N SER A 169 -16.41 -1.51 -17.17
CA SER A 169 -15.98 -0.31 -17.87
C SER A 169 -16.98 0.84 -17.90
N ASP A 170 -18.24 0.57 -17.57
CA ASP A 170 -19.36 1.50 -17.77
C ASP A 170 -20.42 1.30 -16.69
N THR A 171 -20.78 2.42 -16.05
CA THR A 171 -21.66 2.48 -14.88
C THR A 171 -22.65 3.64 -14.94
N ILE A 172 -22.87 4.23 -16.12
CA ILE A 172 -23.88 5.27 -16.35
C ILE A 172 -25.04 4.68 -17.11
N LEU A 173 -26.23 4.74 -16.52
CA LEU A 173 -27.42 4.03 -16.96
C LEU A 173 -28.65 4.92 -16.87
N GLY A 174 -29.63 4.66 -17.74
CA GLY A 174 -30.95 5.28 -17.62
C GLY A 174 -31.72 4.68 -16.47
N GLU A 175 -31.81 3.35 -16.47
CA GLU A 175 -32.63 2.59 -15.54
C GLU A 175 -31.85 1.41 -14.98
N VAL A 176 -32.12 1.06 -13.71
CA VAL A 176 -31.56 -0.10 -13.01
C VAL A 176 -32.72 -0.84 -12.35
N LEU A 177 -32.98 -2.06 -12.83
CA LEU A 177 -34.05 -2.92 -12.34
C LEU A 177 -33.44 -4.19 -11.70
N ILE A 178 -33.59 -4.34 -10.39
CA ILE A 178 -33.14 -5.50 -9.63
C ILE A 178 -34.38 -6.30 -9.20
N ARG A 179 -34.53 -7.52 -9.73
CA ARG A 179 -35.75 -8.30 -9.55
C ARG A 179 -35.52 -9.81 -9.49
N ASN A 180 -36.57 -10.54 -9.13
CA ASN A 180 -36.65 -12.00 -9.24
C ASN A 180 -35.42 -12.72 -8.67
N GLY A 181 -35.03 -12.40 -7.42
CA GLY A 181 -33.93 -13.05 -6.72
C GLY A 181 -32.51 -12.56 -7.08
N ALA A 182 -32.38 -11.59 -7.99
CA ALA A 182 -31.09 -10.97 -8.28
C ALA A 182 -30.55 -10.18 -7.08
N GLN A 183 -29.22 -10.15 -6.95
CA GLN A 183 -28.52 -9.31 -5.98
C GLN A 183 -27.51 -8.44 -6.74
N LEU A 184 -27.60 -7.11 -6.61
CA LEU A 184 -26.59 -6.19 -7.14
C LEU A 184 -25.62 -5.78 -6.03
N GLN A 185 -24.32 -5.85 -6.29
CA GLN A 185 -23.31 -5.30 -5.40
C GLN A 185 -22.45 -4.25 -6.10
N VAL A 186 -22.25 -3.10 -5.47
CA VAL A 186 -21.28 -2.09 -5.93
C VAL A 186 -20.07 -2.14 -5.00
N GLN A 187 -18.88 -2.35 -5.55
CA GLN A 187 -17.65 -2.47 -4.76
C GLN A 187 -17.18 -1.13 -4.20
N THR A 188 -16.22 -1.25 -3.28
CA THR A 188 -15.64 -0.13 -2.54
C THR A 188 -15.18 0.99 -3.46
N ASN A 189 -15.53 2.25 -3.14
CA ASN A 189 -15.19 3.46 -3.90
C ASN A 189 -15.71 3.52 -5.36
N LEU A 190 -16.64 2.66 -5.78
CA LEU A 190 -17.22 2.71 -7.13
C LEU A 190 -18.58 3.42 -7.15
N SER A 191 -18.94 3.92 -8.33
CA SER A 191 -20.17 4.68 -8.54
C SER A 191 -21.04 4.07 -9.63
N LEU A 192 -22.35 4.11 -9.43
CA LEU A 192 -23.38 3.76 -10.39
C LEU A 192 -24.32 4.95 -10.56
N HIS A 193 -24.46 5.44 -11.80
CA HIS A 193 -25.29 6.60 -12.12
C HIS A 193 -26.60 6.16 -12.75
N VAL A 194 -27.70 6.79 -12.32
CA VAL A 194 -29.06 6.45 -12.75
C VAL A 194 -29.83 7.74 -13.06
N SER A 195 -30.37 7.87 -14.27
CA SER A 195 -31.03 9.11 -14.71
C SER A 195 -32.56 9.03 -14.76
N ARG A 196 -33.17 7.84 -14.71
CA ARG A 196 -34.62 7.64 -14.88
C ARG A 196 -35.24 6.72 -13.83
N ILE A 197 -34.80 5.48 -13.67
CA ILE A 197 -35.46 4.54 -12.74
C ILE A 197 -34.43 3.77 -11.92
N TRP A 198 -34.53 3.86 -10.60
CA TRP A 198 -33.97 2.88 -9.68
C TRP A 198 -35.10 2.00 -9.16
N SER A 199 -35.05 0.69 -9.37
CA SER A 199 -36.05 -0.24 -8.85
C SER A 199 -35.38 -1.42 -8.17
N ASN A 200 -35.51 -1.49 -6.85
CA ASN A 200 -35.00 -2.59 -6.05
C ASN A 200 -36.14 -3.44 -5.47
N SER A 201 -36.54 -4.46 -6.22
CA SER A 201 -37.54 -5.45 -5.80
C SER A 201 -36.92 -6.76 -5.30
N ALA A 202 -35.59 -6.83 -5.20
CA ALA A 202 -34.85 -7.98 -4.70
C ALA A 202 -33.78 -7.56 -3.69
N SER A 203 -32.49 -7.52 -4.05
CA SER A 203 -31.41 -7.22 -3.11
C SER A 203 -30.35 -6.29 -3.70
N PHE A 204 -29.93 -5.31 -2.91
CA PHE A 204 -28.81 -4.42 -3.21
C PHE A 204 -27.83 -4.39 -2.03
N GLN A 205 -26.54 -4.39 -2.33
CA GLN A 205 -25.45 -4.30 -1.36
C GLN A 205 -24.39 -3.31 -1.87
N GLY A 206 -24.28 -2.14 -1.27
CA GLY A 206 -23.11 -1.30 -1.49
C GLY A 206 -22.02 -1.62 -0.47
N GLN A 207 -20.77 -1.73 -0.92
CA GLN A 207 -19.61 -1.77 -0.02
C GLN A 207 -19.26 -0.36 0.47
N GLU A 208 -18.19 -0.23 1.25
CA GLU A 208 -17.68 1.03 1.78
C GLU A 208 -17.51 2.08 0.66
N ASN A 209 -18.03 3.30 0.86
CA ASN A 209 -17.99 4.41 -0.11
C ASN A 209 -18.55 4.09 -1.52
N ALA A 210 -19.42 3.09 -1.64
CA ALA A 210 -20.12 2.81 -2.89
C ALA A 210 -21.25 3.82 -3.14
N LYS A 211 -21.26 4.43 -4.33
CA LYS A 211 -22.11 5.58 -4.64
C LYS A 211 -23.23 5.25 -5.61
N ILE A 212 -24.46 5.57 -5.22
CA ILE A 212 -25.59 5.62 -6.14
C ILE A 212 -25.90 7.09 -6.44
N ILE A 213 -25.60 7.50 -7.66
CA ILE A 213 -25.75 8.87 -8.13
C ILE A 213 -27.04 8.97 -8.94
N LEU A 214 -28.02 9.65 -8.40
CA LEU A 214 -29.23 10.05 -9.10
C LEU A 214 -28.90 11.27 -9.96
N ASN A 215 -28.90 11.09 -11.29
CA ASN A 215 -28.52 12.10 -12.26
C ASN A 215 -29.63 12.36 -13.29
N PRO A 216 -30.83 12.81 -12.87
CA PRO A 216 -31.90 13.13 -13.79
C PRO A 216 -31.52 14.28 -14.71
N ALA A 217 -31.92 14.24 -15.98
CA ALA A 217 -31.83 15.43 -16.83
C ALA A 217 -32.88 16.48 -16.41
N SER A 218 -32.65 17.75 -16.78
CA SER A 218 -33.60 18.82 -16.47
C SER A 218 -34.99 18.53 -17.06
N GLY A 219 -36.04 18.68 -16.26
CA GLY A 219 -37.43 18.38 -16.60
C GLY A 219 -37.80 16.88 -16.52
N VAL A 220 -36.86 16.00 -16.18
CA VAL A 220 -37.12 14.56 -16.06
C VAL A 220 -37.57 14.20 -14.66
N THR A 221 -38.51 13.26 -14.59
CA THR A 221 -38.89 12.57 -13.36
C THR A 221 -38.10 11.28 -13.23
N LEU A 222 -37.24 11.20 -12.21
CA LEU A 222 -36.57 9.97 -11.79
C LEU A 222 -37.42 9.26 -10.75
N GLN A 223 -37.57 7.94 -10.86
CA GLN A 223 -38.37 7.14 -9.94
C GLN A 223 -37.47 6.21 -9.11
N VAL A 224 -37.73 6.13 -7.80
CA VAL A 224 -37.03 5.25 -6.85
C VAL A 224 -38.05 4.29 -6.24
N PHE A 225 -38.05 3.06 -6.73
CA PHE A 225 -38.94 1.99 -6.32
C PHE A 225 -38.26 0.98 -5.40
N GLY A 226 -39.05 0.42 -4.49
CA GLY A 226 -38.63 -0.58 -3.53
C GLY A 226 -37.91 -0.01 -2.30
N THR A 227 -37.34 -0.93 -1.52
CA THR A 227 -36.61 -0.63 -0.29
C THR A 227 -35.13 -0.81 -0.54
N THR A 228 -34.33 0.23 -0.34
CA THR A 228 -32.87 0.16 -0.54
C THR A 228 -32.12 0.76 0.63
N THR A 229 -31.02 0.13 1.04
CA THR A 229 -30.03 0.75 1.92
C THR A 229 -28.84 1.17 1.08
N PHE A 230 -28.62 2.47 0.96
CA PHE A 230 -27.54 3.08 0.20
C PHE A 230 -26.37 3.38 1.15
N PRO A 231 -25.13 3.03 0.80
CA PRO A 231 -23.97 3.63 1.46
C PRO A 231 -23.89 5.11 1.12
N GLU A 232 -23.88 5.47 -0.15
CA GLU A 232 -24.03 6.88 -0.55
C GLU A 232 -25.19 7.05 -1.55
N LEU A 233 -26.11 7.96 -1.25
CA LEU A 233 -27.17 8.41 -2.14
C LEU A 233 -26.96 9.88 -2.48
N ILE A 234 -26.66 10.16 -3.74
CA ILE A 234 -26.20 11.49 -4.19
C ILE A 234 -27.09 12.01 -5.32
N CYS A 235 -27.51 13.26 -5.23
CA CYS A 235 -28.10 14.03 -6.32
C CYS A 235 -27.62 15.49 -6.24
N THR A 236 -26.65 15.88 -7.06
CA THR A 236 -25.97 17.18 -6.99
C THR A 236 -25.76 17.83 -8.35
N ASN A 237 -26.53 17.39 -9.36
CA ASN A 237 -26.38 17.84 -10.73
C ASN A 237 -27.03 19.21 -11.01
N ASN A 238 -27.65 19.85 -10.00
CA ASN A 238 -28.17 21.22 -10.05
C ASN A 238 -29.15 21.48 -11.22
N VAL A 239 -30.09 20.56 -11.43
CA VAL A 239 -31.14 20.71 -12.45
C VAL A 239 -32.53 20.86 -11.83
N ALA A 240 -33.48 21.41 -12.60
CA ALA A 240 -34.90 21.24 -12.28
C ALA A 240 -35.29 19.79 -12.57
N ALA A 241 -35.63 19.00 -11.56
CA ALA A 241 -36.05 17.61 -11.74
C ALA A 241 -36.99 17.18 -10.62
N THR A 242 -37.69 16.07 -10.83
CA THR A 242 -38.48 15.43 -9.77
C THR A 242 -37.89 14.06 -9.47
N ILE A 243 -37.61 13.79 -8.20
CA ILE A 243 -37.31 12.44 -7.70
C ILE A 243 -38.54 11.92 -6.97
N LEU A 244 -39.11 10.86 -7.52
CA LEU A 244 -40.36 10.26 -7.05
C LEU A 244 -40.05 8.96 -6.30
N PHE A 245 -40.20 8.97 -4.97
CA PHE A 245 -40.02 7.80 -4.13
C PHE A 245 -41.32 7.02 -3.97
N GLU A 246 -41.24 5.69 -4.04
CA GLU A 246 -42.42 4.83 -3.89
C GLU A 246 -43.10 5.02 -2.52
N SER A 247 -44.39 5.35 -2.57
CA SER A 247 -45.22 5.60 -1.39
C SER A 247 -45.16 4.42 -0.41
N GLY A 248 -44.86 4.71 0.86
CA GLY A 248 -44.77 3.71 1.92
C GLY A 248 -43.49 2.86 1.95
N LYS A 249 -42.64 2.91 0.93
CA LYS A 249 -41.34 2.21 0.93
C LYS A 249 -40.27 3.01 1.67
N GLN A 250 -39.31 2.29 2.22
CA GLN A 250 -38.22 2.86 3.02
C GLN A 250 -36.91 2.81 2.24
N ASN A 251 -36.27 3.96 2.12
CA ASN A 251 -34.86 4.03 1.74
C ASN A 251 -34.04 4.40 2.96
N SER A 252 -32.84 3.83 3.08
CA SER A 252 -31.97 4.02 4.24
C SER A 252 -30.57 4.41 3.82
N ILE A 253 -29.89 5.19 4.64
CA ILE A 253 -28.47 5.51 4.52
C ILE A 253 -27.76 4.80 5.67
N SER A 254 -26.74 4.01 5.35
CA SER A 254 -26.01 3.23 6.37
C SER A 254 -25.11 4.11 7.23
N ALA A 255 -24.65 3.59 8.37
CA ALA A 255 -23.57 4.20 9.15
C ALA A 255 -22.35 4.45 8.25
N ASN A 256 -21.67 5.59 8.47
CA ASN A 256 -20.55 6.06 7.65
C ASN A 256 -20.92 6.23 6.15
N GLY A 257 -22.22 6.31 5.83
CA GLY A 257 -22.73 6.60 4.51
C GLY A 257 -23.03 8.08 4.30
N THR A 258 -23.38 8.48 3.08
CA THR A 258 -23.66 9.88 2.73
C THR A 258 -25.05 10.03 2.10
N LEU A 259 -25.86 10.95 2.65
CA LEU A 259 -27.00 11.53 1.96
C LEU A 259 -26.62 12.91 1.45
N ARG A 260 -26.48 13.07 0.13
CA ARG A 260 -26.16 14.37 -0.46
C ARG A 260 -27.15 14.74 -1.55
N ILE A 261 -28.06 15.66 -1.25
CA ILE A 261 -29.07 16.18 -2.16
C ILE A 261 -28.89 17.69 -2.26
N GLU A 262 -28.62 18.20 -3.47
CA GLU A 262 -28.39 19.61 -3.72
C GLU A 262 -29.07 20.03 -5.02
N GLY A 263 -30.09 20.89 -4.89
CA GLY A 263 -30.77 21.52 -6.00
C GLY A 263 -30.18 22.89 -6.36
N ARG A 264 -30.80 23.58 -7.33
CA ARG A 264 -30.37 24.93 -7.71
C ARG A 264 -30.67 25.95 -6.62
N LYS A 265 -29.65 26.74 -6.28
CA LYS A 265 -29.63 27.64 -5.11
C LYS A 265 -30.82 28.59 -5.01
N THR A 266 -31.27 29.15 -6.14
CA THR A 266 -32.30 30.19 -6.16
C THR A 266 -33.70 29.61 -6.41
N GLU A 267 -33.80 28.65 -7.32
CA GLU A 267 -35.07 28.15 -7.82
C GLU A 267 -35.68 27.07 -6.92
N LYS A 268 -34.85 26.33 -6.16
CA LYS A 268 -35.26 25.24 -5.27
C LYS A 268 -36.14 24.19 -5.98
N ASP A 269 -35.87 23.92 -7.26
CA ASP A 269 -36.73 23.15 -8.16
C ASP A 269 -36.28 21.69 -8.38
N LEU A 270 -35.45 21.17 -7.48
CA LEU A 270 -35.27 19.74 -7.27
C LEU A 270 -36.36 19.24 -6.30
N LEU A 271 -37.37 18.58 -6.85
CA LEU A 271 -38.55 18.15 -6.11
C LEU A 271 -38.38 16.72 -5.60
N LEU A 272 -38.41 16.51 -4.28
CA LEU A 272 -38.53 15.18 -3.68
C LEU A 272 -40.00 14.92 -3.34
N ARG A 273 -40.59 13.89 -3.95
CA ARG A 273 -42.03 13.60 -3.90
C ARG A 273 -42.32 12.13 -3.65
N SER A 274 -43.51 11.84 -3.13
CA SER A 274 -44.08 10.48 -3.10
C SER A 274 -44.76 10.14 -4.42
N THR A 275 -44.74 8.87 -4.83
CA THR A 275 -45.53 8.37 -5.98
C THR A 275 -47.03 8.55 -5.81
N VAL A 276 -47.51 8.72 -4.58
CA VAL A 276 -48.93 8.95 -4.26
C VAL A 276 -49.02 10.17 -3.35
N ASP A 277 -49.64 11.24 -3.85
CA ASP A 277 -49.83 12.51 -3.12
C ASP A 277 -50.55 12.27 -1.79
N GLY A 278 -50.04 12.85 -0.70
CA GLY A 278 -50.59 12.69 0.65
C GLY A 278 -50.18 11.40 1.37
N VAL A 279 -49.52 10.45 0.70
CA VAL A 279 -48.99 9.22 1.31
C VAL A 279 -47.48 9.33 1.45
N LYS A 280 -46.95 9.20 2.67
CA LYS A 280 -45.52 9.42 2.92
C LYS A 280 -44.62 8.34 2.30
N TRP A 281 -43.50 8.73 1.69
CA TRP A 281 -42.33 7.87 1.48
C TRP A 281 -41.43 7.89 2.73
N ARG A 282 -40.65 6.84 2.98
CA ARG A 282 -39.84 6.72 4.21
C ARG A 282 -38.35 6.87 3.96
N LEU A 283 -37.67 7.60 4.84
CA LEU A 283 -36.22 7.77 4.86
C LEU A 283 -35.68 7.39 6.23
N LYS A 284 -34.62 6.58 6.28
CA LYS A 284 -33.86 6.34 7.51
C LYS A 284 -32.43 6.79 7.30
N VAL A 285 -31.99 7.83 8.00
CA VAL A 285 -30.58 8.24 7.98
C VAL A 285 -29.92 7.80 9.27
N ASP A 286 -28.86 7.00 9.18
CA ASP A 286 -28.10 6.56 10.36
C ASP A 286 -27.46 7.76 11.07
N PRO A 287 -27.35 7.78 12.42
CA PRO A 287 -26.68 8.86 13.15
C PRO A 287 -25.22 9.12 12.77
N LEU A 288 -24.54 8.11 12.23
CA LEU A 288 -23.15 8.21 11.75
C LEU A 288 -23.06 8.50 10.25
N ALA A 289 -24.17 8.76 9.57
CA ALA A 289 -24.17 9.14 8.15
C ALA A 289 -23.98 10.66 8.00
N GLU A 290 -23.23 11.05 6.97
CA GLU A 290 -23.14 12.43 6.53
C GLU A 290 -24.46 12.86 5.90
N GLN A 291 -24.91 14.07 6.22
CA GLN A 291 -26.15 14.63 5.74
C GLN A 291 -25.93 16.01 5.14
N TRP A 292 -26.29 16.16 3.87
CA TRP A 292 -26.35 17.43 3.19
C TRP A 292 -27.59 17.47 2.30
N VAL A 293 -28.65 18.11 2.76
CA VAL A 293 -29.83 18.39 1.95
C VAL A 293 -29.96 19.90 1.82
N ALA A 294 -29.82 20.42 0.61
CA ALA A 294 -29.88 21.85 0.35
C ALA A 294 -30.63 22.18 -0.93
N HIS A 295 -31.32 23.33 -0.92
CA HIS A 295 -31.97 23.89 -2.12
C HIS A 295 -32.93 22.93 -2.82
N ALA A 296 -33.62 22.10 -2.05
CA ALA A 296 -34.60 21.14 -2.55
C ALA A 296 -35.99 21.50 -2.01
N ASP A 297 -37.03 21.03 -2.70
CA ASP A 297 -38.41 21.11 -2.24
C ASP A 297 -38.87 19.70 -1.88
N ILE A 298 -39.29 19.49 -0.63
CA ILE A 298 -39.64 18.17 -0.10
C ILE A 298 -41.13 18.14 0.26
N LYS A 299 -41.81 17.06 -0.13
CA LYS A 299 -43.21 16.80 0.22
C LYS A 299 -43.42 15.31 0.53
N ASP A 300 -44.35 15.04 1.44
CA ASP A 300 -44.83 13.69 1.77
C ASP A 300 -43.70 12.74 2.21
N SER A 301 -42.80 13.17 3.09
CA SER A 301 -41.66 12.35 3.59
C SER A 301 -41.77 12.03 5.08
N ASP A 302 -41.41 10.80 5.46
CA ASP A 302 -41.27 10.35 6.85
C ASP A 302 -39.83 9.93 7.15
N ALA A 303 -39.08 10.81 7.81
CA ALA A 303 -37.73 10.54 8.29
C ALA A 303 -37.69 10.00 9.74
N SER A 304 -38.85 9.72 10.38
CA SER A 304 -38.95 9.27 11.78
C SER A 304 -38.77 7.76 11.97
N VAL A 305 -38.18 7.08 10.98
CA VAL A 305 -37.98 5.63 11.00
C VAL A 305 -37.06 5.24 12.17
N ALA A 306 -37.40 4.16 12.88
CA ALA A 306 -36.66 3.72 14.06
C ALA A 306 -35.15 3.57 13.83
N GLY A 307 -34.36 4.20 14.70
CA GLY A 307 -32.90 4.25 14.61
C GLY A 307 -32.37 5.23 13.57
N GLY A 308 -33.21 6.07 12.96
CA GLY A 308 -32.80 7.19 12.12
C GLY A 308 -32.74 8.51 12.91
N VAL A 309 -32.04 9.50 12.35
CA VAL A 309 -31.96 10.87 12.90
C VAL A 309 -32.86 11.85 12.15
N GLU A 310 -33.09 13.02 12.77
CA GLU A 310 -33.72 14.17 12.10
C GLU A 310 -32.87 14.62 10.91
N VAL A 311 -33.52 14.89 9.78
CA VAL A 311 -32.83 15.34 8.55
C VAL A 311 -32.93 16.86 8.45
N VAL A 312 -31.79 17.52 8.38
CA VAL A 312 -31.72 18.98 8.23
C VAL A 312 -31.70 19.34 6.75
N ALA A 313 -32.66 20.17 6.32
CA ALA A 313 -32.79 20.69 4.97
C ALA A 313 -32.52 22.20 4.96
N ILE A 314 -31.33 22.58 4.48
CA ILE A 314 -30.85 23.97 4.48
C ILE A 314 -31.33 24.69 3.22
N ASN A 315 -31.79 25.93 3.35
CA ASN A 315 -32.25 26.78 2.26
C ASN A 315 -33.24 26.03 1.33
N SER A 316 -34.12 25.23 1.91
CA SER A 316 -35.02 24.27 1.23
C SER A 316 -36.49 24.64 1.45
N VAL A 317 -37.41 24.02 0.71
CA VAL A 317 -38.86 24.28 0.80
C VAL A 317 -39.56 23.08 1.44
N ASP A 318 -40.38 23.34 2.45
CA ASP A 318 -41.34 22.38 2.99
C ASP A 318 -42.69 22.54 2.28
N SER A 319 -42.99 21.65 1.32
CA SER A 319 -44.28 21.61 0.62
C SER A 319 -45.36 20.81 1.37
N GLY A 320 -45.09 20.39 2.60
CA GLY A 320 -46.06 19.81 3.54
C GLY A 320 -45.98 18.29 3.68
N ASN A 321 -46.60 17.81 4.77
CA ASN A 321 -46.67 16.40 5.17
C ASN A 321 -45.28 15.73 5.33
N ASN A 322 -44.31 16.48 5.86
CA ASN A 322 -42.99 15.96 6.22
C ASN A 322 -42.90 15.70 7.74
N LEU A 323 -42.23 14.62 8.15
CA LEU A 323 -42.03 14.24 9.55
C LEU A 323 -40.55 13.98 9.85
N ASN A 324 -40.05 14.51 10.97
CA ASN A 324 -38.64 14.43 11.39
C ASN A 324 -37.66 15.10 10.40
N TRP A 325 -38.13 16.21 9.81
CA TRP A 325 -37.35 17.10 8.96
C TRP A 325 -37.25 18.47 9.64
N ASN A 326 -36.05 19.05 9.65
CA ASN A 326 -35.80 20.42 10.10
C ASN A 326 -35.46 21.30 8.90
N PHE A 327 -36.38 22.18 8.51
CA PHE A 327 -36.18 23.12 7.42
C PHE A 327 -35.68 24.45 7.98
N MET A 328 -34.54 24.91 7.48
CA MET A 328 -33.92 26.13 7.98
C MET A 328 -33.25 26.93 6.87
N GLU A 329 -33.05 28.21 7.11
CA GLU A 329 -32.25 29.09 6.27
C GLU A 329 -30.88 29.29 6.92
N SER A 330 -29.83 29.38 6.11
CA SER A 330 -28.45 29.62 6.56
C SER A 330 -27.86 30.76 5.74
N ALA A 331 -27.28 31.74 6.43
CA ALA A 331 -26.54 32.83 5.80
C ALA A 331 -25.07 32.43 5.60
N SER A 332 -24.39 33.09 4.68
CA SER A 332 -22.97 32.85 4.45
C SER A 332 -22.12 33.51 5.55
N PHE A 333 -21.03 32.85 5.94
CA PHE A 333 -20.02 33.38 6.87
C PHE A 333 -20.50 33.54 8.32
N GLU A 334 -21.42 32.68 8.76
CA GLU A 334 -21.89 32.62 10.15
C GLU A 334 -20.93 31.81 11.04
N ASP A 335 -20.83 32.22 12.32
CA ASP A 335 -20.06 31.48 13.33
C ASP A 335 -20.83 30.22 13.77
N ASN A 336 -20.26 29.05 13.47
CA ASN A 336 -20.78 27.75 13.87
C ASN A 336 -19.89 27.15 14.96
N ILE A 337 -20.37 27.19 16.19
CA ILE A 337 -19.62 26.83 17.39
C ILE A 337 -19.93 25.37 17.74
N TRP A 338 -18.89 24.59 17.97
CA TRP A 338 -18.99 23.24 18.50
C TRP A 338 -19.48 23.28 19.95
N LEU A 339 -20.64 22.69 20.20
CA LEU A 339 -21.24 22.57 21.53
C LEU A 339 -20.79 21.30 22.24
N GLY A 340 -20.61 20.19 21.50
CA GLY A 340 -20.17 18.88 22.05
C GLY A 340 -21.10 18.26 23.10
N THR A 341 -22.30 18.79 23.33
CA THR A 341 -23.18 18.36 24.43
C THR A 341 -23.93 17.05 24.18
N SER A 342 -24.00 16.60 22.91
CA SER A 342 -24.72 15.37 22.56
C SER A 342 -23.76 14.19 22.34
N SER A 343 -22.63 14.42 21.66
CA SER A 343 -21.55 13.44 21.43
C SER A 343 -20.31 14.13 20.82
N ALA A 344 -19.25 13.36 20.59
CA ALA A 344 -18.06 13.78 19.83
C ALA A 344 -18.18 13.68 18.27
N VAL A 345 -19.32 13.21 17.73
CA VAL A 345 -19.50 12.97 16.28
C VAL A 345 -19.69 14.28 15.51
N TRP A 346 -18.79 14.59 14.56
CA TRP A 346 -18.84 15.83 13.77
C TRP A 346 -20.14 16.04 12.99
N SER A 347 -20.66 15.01 12.30
CA SER A 347 -21.88 15.16 11.47
C SER A 347 -23.16 15.43 12.26
N LEU A 348 -23.16 15.19 13.58
CA LEU A 348 -24.38 15.31 14.37
C LEU A 348 -24.73 16.78 14.58
N HIS A 349 -25.77 17.24 13.88
CA HIS A 349 -26.21 18.64 13.88
C HIS A 349 -26.50 19.23 15.27
N LYS A 350 -26.86 18.41 16.26
CA LYS A 350 -27.10 18.82 17.65
C LYS A 350 -25.83 19.24 18.40
N ASN A 351 -24.65 18.94 17.86
CA ASN A 351 -23.38 19.40 18.41
C ASN A 351 -22.98 20.78 17.90
N TRP A 352 -23.82 21.46 17.12
CA TRP A 352 -23.49 22.72 16.45
C TRP A 352 -24.47 23.83 16.83
N SER A 353 -23.96 25.03 17.09
CA SER A 353 -24.77 26.18 17.53
C SER A 353 -25.79 26.65 16.50
N LEU A 354 -25.50 26.46 15.21
CA LEU A 354 -26.43 26.77 14.12
C LEU A 354 -27.42 25.63 13.85
N GLY A 355 -27.33 24.49 14.55
CA GLY A 355 -28.25 23.37 14.36
C GLY A 355 -28.04 22.56 13.08
N HIS A 356 -26.90 22.74 12.40
CA HIS A 356 -26.40 21.94 11.27
C HIS A 356 -24.88 21.77 11.36
N ALA A 357 -24.37 20.70 10.75
CA ALA A 357 -22.94 20.53 10.56
C ALA A 357 -22.37 21.65 9.64
N PRO A 358 -21.06 21.98 9.74
CA PRO A 358 -20.48 23.12 9.05
C PRO A 358 -20.65 23.07 7.53
N THR A 359 -21.12 24.19 6.97
CA THR A 359 -21.19 24.41 5.51
C THR A 359 -19.86 24.92 4.95
N LEU A 360 -19.75 24.98 3.61
CA LEU A 360 -18.61 25.59 2.91
C LEU A 360 -18.49 27.10 3.11
N THR A 361 -19.38 27.73 3.88
CA THR A 361 -19.32 29.15 4.22
C THR A 361 -19.23 29.40 5.72
N ASP A 362 -19.32 28.38 6.58
CA ASP A 362 -19.34 28.59 8.03
C ASP A 362 -17.95 28.87 8.59
N ILE A 363 -17.90 29.72 9.61
CA ILE A 363 -16.70 29.93 10.43
C ILE A 363 -16.79 28.97 11.62
N VAL A 364 -15.95 27.94 11.61
CA VAL A 364 -15.97 26.91 12.64
C VAL A 364 -15.16 27.34 13.86
N HIS A 365 -15.74 27.17 15.05
CA HIS A 365 -15.06 27.36 16.33
C HIS A 365 -15.17 26.12 17.20
N ILE A 366 -14.04 25.64 17.72
CA ILE A 366 -13.98 24.55 18.68
C ILE A 366 -13.49 25.13 20.03
N PRO A 367 -14.40 25.37 20.98
CA PRO A 367 -14.06 26.05 22.22
C PRO A 367 -13.50 25.08 23.26
N ALA A 368 -12.61 25.58 24.13
CA ALA A 368 -12.02 24.80 25.22
C ALA A 368 -13.05 24.39 26.30
N SER A 369 -14.19 25.09 26.34
CA SER A 369 -15.30 24.80 27.25
C SER A 369 -16.20 23.65 26.78
N ALA A 370 -15.98 23.09 25.60
CA ALA A 370 -16.78 21.96 25.11
C ALA A 370 -16.59 20.74 26.04
N PRO A 371 -17.68 20.05 26.44
CA PRO A 371 -17.59 18.89 27.33
C PRO A 371 -16.99 17.66 26.64
N GLU A 372 -17.13 17.56 25.31
CA GLU A 372 -16.49 16.56 24.46
C GLU A 372 -15.94 17.24 23.20
N PHE A 373 -14.71 16.88 22.80
CA PHE A 373 -14.08 17.42 21.59
C PHE A 373 -14.45 16.60 20.35
N PRO A 374 -14.55 17.24 19.17
CA PRO A 374 -14.98 16.57 17.96
C PRO A 374 -13.94 15.61 17.39
N TYR A 375 -14.42 14.51 16.81
CA TYR A 375 -13.68 13.71 15.83
C TYR A 375 -14.37 13.70 14.47
N TYR A 376 -13.57 13.63 13.40
CA TYR A 376 -14.08 13.45 12.05
C TYR A 376 -14.56 12.03 11.79
N ASP A 377 -15.70 11.95 11.15
CA ASP A 377 -16.38 10.76 10.66
C ASP A 377 -16.37 10.70 9.12
N PHE A 378 -15.93 11.78 8.46
CA PHE A 378 -15.76 11.92 7.01
C PHE A 378 -14.67 12.96 6.70
N HIS A 379 -14.19 12.96 5.45
CA HIS A 379 -13.35 14.03 4.91
C HIS A 379 -14.07 15.37 4.98
N ARG A 380 -13.43 16.43 5.51
CA ARG A 380 -14.05 17.74 5.70
C ARG A 380 -13.43 18.82 4.84
N THR A 381 -14.29 19.64 4.25
CA THR A 381 -13.91 20.93 3.67
C THR A 381 -14.63 22.03 4.44
N LEU A 382 -13.87 22.95 5.03
CA LEU A 382 -14.36 24.05 5.85
C LEU A 382 -13.99 25.39 5.20
N TYR A 383 -14.78 26.43 5.45
CA TYR A 383 -14.37 27.78 5.07
C TYR A 383 -13.23 28.28 5.97
N LYS A 384 -13.49 28.38 7.28
CA LYS A 384 -12.52 28.84 8.29
C LYS A 384 -12.58 27.94 9.52
N LEU A 385 -11.43 27.69 10.15
CA LEU A 385 -11.30 26.84 11.35
C LEU A 385 -10.56 27.56 12.46
N ASN A 386 -11.17 27.64 13.65
CA ASN A 386 -10.53 28.14 14.87
C ASN A 386 -10.61 27.06 15.97
N ILE A 387 -9.46 26.65 16.50
CA ILE A 387 -9.35 25.74 17.66
C ILE A 387 -8.76 26.54 18.82
N GLU A 388 -9.52 26.69 19.90
CA GLU A 388 -9.08 27.43 21.09
C GLU A 388 -8.00 26.69 21.89
N GLU A 389 -7.22 27.44 22.69
CA GLU A 389 -6.23 26.87 23.60
C GLU A 389 -6.89 25.90 24.58
N GLY A 390 -6.41 24.65 24.65
CA GLY A 390 -7.00 23.58 25.45
C GLY A 390 -8.12 22.79 24.76
N ALA A 391 -8.51 23.16 23.54
CA ALA A 391 -9.43 22.38 22.71
C ALA A 391 -8.69 21.40 21.78
N GLU A 392 -9.39 20.37 21.30
CA GLU A 392 -8.84 19.38 20.38
C GLU A 392 -9.74 19.15 19.16
N LEU A 393 -9.14 18.80 18.02
CA LEU A 393 -9.83 18.26 16.85
C LEU A 393 -9.12 16.99 16.38
N HIS A 394 -9.86 15.87 16.36
CA HIS A 394 -9.35 14.57 15.96
C HIS A 394 -9.75 14.26 14.50
N LEU A 395 -8.77 14.07 13.62
CA LEU A 395 -8.99 13.80 12.20
C LEU A 395 -9.41 12.35 11.91
N ASN A 396 -9.04 11.41 12.78
CA ASN A 396 -9.57 10.03 12.76
C ASN A 396 -9.48 9.34 11.37
N ASN A 397 -8.33 9.45 10.69
CA ASN A 397 -8.06 8.96 9.34
C ASN A 397 -8.79 9.70 8.19
N PHE A 398 -9.37 10.88 8.46
CA PHE A 398 -10.05 11.70 7.45
C PHE A 398 -9.31 13.01 7.16
N ASP A 399 -9.11 13.28 5.87
CA ASP A 399 -8.55 14.54 5.37
C ASP A 399 -9.35 15.78 5.77
N LEU A 400 -8.63 16.89 5.96
CA LEU A 400 -9.13 18.22 6.23
C LEU A 400 -8.72 19.17 5.11
N THR A 401 -9.65 19.94 4.57
CA THR A 401 -9.38 21.10 3.71
C THR A 401 -9.97 22.37 4.32
N VAL A 402 -9.18 23.41 4.50
CA VAL A 402 -9.63 24.74 4.95
C VAL A 402 -9.44 25.73 3.81
N ILE A 403 -10.54 26.33 3.34
CA ILE A 403 -10.57 27.22 2.16
C ILE A 403 -9.92 28.58 2.46
N SER A 404 -10.08 29.08 3.69
CA SER A 404 -9.56 30.36 4.17
C SER A 404 -8.55 30.10 5.29
N THR A 405 -8.65 30.81 6.41
CA THR A 405 -7.72 30.74 7.53
C THR A 405 -7.95 29.53 8.42
N ALA A 406 -6.87 28.92 8.90
CA ALA A 406 -6.88 27.96 10.01
C ALA A 406 -6.05 28.50 11.17
N THR A 407 -6.68 28.69 12.34
CA THR A 407 -6.01 29.15 13.56
C THR A 407 -6.12 28.05 14.61
N ILE A 408 -4.98 27.44 14.94
CA ILE A 408 -4.88 26.26 15.80
C ILE A 408 -4.12 26.64 17.07
N LYS A 409 -4.84 27.10 18.09
CA LYS A 409 -4.28 27.40 19.43
C LYS A 409 -4.39 26.21 20.39
N GLY A 410 -5.28 25.27 20.11
CA GLY A 410 -5.37 23.98 20.77
C GLY A 410 -4.55 22.90 20.05
N SER A 411 -5.10 21.68 19.99
CA SER A 411 -4.45 20.53 19.35
C SER A 411 -5.19 20.08 18.08
N LEU A 412 -4.46 19.90 16.99
CA LEU A 412 -4.91 19.14 15.83
C LEU A 412 -4.30 17.73 15.88
N VAL A 413 -5.13 16.69 15.82
CA VAL A 413 -4.72 15.30 16.06
C VAL A 413 -4.99 14.43 14.83
N ALA A 414 -3.92 14.04 14.13
CA ALA A 414 -3.93 13.04 13.06
C ALA A 414 -3.68 11.63 13.62
N SER A 415 -4.27 10.62 12.98
CA SER A 415 -4.27 9.22 13.40
C SER A 415 -3.58 8.27 12.41
N GLY A 416 -3.24 8.73 11.21
CA GLY A 416 -2.67 7.92 10.14
C GLY A 416 -2.02 8.75 9.04
N ASN A 417 -2.46 8.57 7.79
CA ASN A 417 -1.89 9.20 6.60
C ASN A 417 -2.73 10.39 6.09
N GLU A 418 -3.45 11.08 6.97
CA GLU A 418 -4.38 12.16 6.59
C GLU A 418 -3.67 13.31 5.88
N THR A 419 -4.40 13.99 4.99
CA THR A 419 -3.97 15.24 4.36
C THR A 419 -4.68 16.42 4.99
N VAL A 420 -3.92 17.40 5.50
CA VAL A 420 -4.42 18.69 5.99
C VAL A 420 -4.07 19.76 4.97
N THR A 421 -5.05 20.23 4.20
CA THR A 421 -4.90 21.28 3.20
C THR A 421 -5.39 22.61 3.75
N VAL A 422 -4.58 23.66 3.66
CA VAL A 422 -4.97 25.03 4.03
C VAL A 422 -4.68 25.98 2.87
N ASN A 423 -5.72 26.64 2.36
CA ASN A 423 -5.66 27.51 1.19
C ASN A 423 -5.49 29.00 1.53
N GLY A 424 -5.74 29.40 2.78
CA GLY A 424 -5.45 30.73 3.32
C GLY A 424 -4.35 30.69 4.39
N ASP A 425 -4.36 31.66 5.31
CA ASP A 425 -3.35 31.75 6.37
C ASP A 425 -3.45 30.56 7.35
N LEU A 426 -2.30 30.15 7.89
CA LEU A 426 -2.21 29.06 8.87
C LEU A 426 -1.43 29.54 10.08
N ASP A 427 -1.98 29.35 11.28
CA ASP A 427 -1.36 29.78 12.53
C ASP A 427 -1.43 28.67 13.59
N PHE A 428 -0.29 28.05 13.87
CA PHE A 428 -0.05 27.10 14.97
C PHE A 428 0.64 27.73 16.19
N ALA A 429 0.86 29.05 16.23
CA ALA A 429 1.59 29.68 17.33
C ALA A 429 0.86 29.46 18.67
N GLY A 430 1.51 28.72 19.57
CA GLY A 430 0.93 28.33 20.87
C GLY A 430 0.08 27.05 20.86
N GLY A 431 -0.16 26.45 19.70
CA GLY A 431 -0.89 25.19 19.56
C GLY A 431 0.01 23.96 19.46
N SER A 432 -0.61 22.80 19.20
CA SER A 432 0.08 21.52 19.02
C SER A 432 -0.43 20.73 17.82
N PHE A 433 0.43 19.85 17.30
CA PHE A 433 0.10 18.93 16.22
C PHE A 433 0.57 17.50 16.52
N THR A 434 -0.37 16.59 16.71
CA THR A 434 -0.10 15.15 16.76
C THR A 434 -0.18 14.62 15.34
N HIS A 435 0.96 14.24 14.76
CA HIS A 435 1.10 14.23 13.30
C HIS A 435 1.00 12.86 12.61
N ALA A 436 1.16 11.74 13.32
CA ALA A 436 1.20 10.40 12.71
C ALA A 436 2.08 10.36 11.43
N LEU A 437 1.57 9.87 10.30
CA LEU A 437 2.22 9.90 8.98
C LEU A 437 1.54 10.90 8.03
N SER A 438 0.86 11.91 8.57
CA SER A 438 0.07 12.89 7.83
C SER A 438 0.89 13.84 6.95
N SER A 439 0.21 14.53 6.03
CA SER A 439 0.78 15.52 5.11
C SER A 439 0.08 16.87 5.26
N LEU A 440 0.86 17.93 5.48
CA LEU A 440 0.39 19.32 5.43
C LEU A 440 0.52 19.85 4.00
N VAL A 441 -0.57 20.35 3.43
CA VAL A 441 -0.60 20.98 2.10
C VAL A 441 -0.89 22.47 2.25
N LEU A 442 0.06 23.31 1.83
CA LEU A 442 -0.11 24.75 1.68
C LEU A 442 -0.59 25.03 0.26
N GLY A 443 -1.90 25.30 0.13
CA GLY A 443 -2.61 25.41 -1.14
C GLY A 443 -3.03 26.84 -1.49
N GLY A 444 -4.10 26.96 -2.28
CA GLY A 444 -4.66 28.25 -2.70
C GLY A 444 -3.81 29.01 -3.73
N ASN A 445 -4.37 30.12 -4.22
CA ASN A 445 -3.76 30.96 -5.26
C ASN A 445 -3.42 32.38 -4.77
N THR A 446 -3.61 32.66 -3.47
CA THR A 446 -3.31 33.95 -2.84
C THR A 446 -2.08 33.83 -1.94
N ASP A 447 -1.52 34.98 -1.57
CA ASP A 447 -0.47 35.03 -0.55
C ASP A 447 -0.95 34.41 0.76
N GLN A 448 -0.06 33.72 1.46
CA GLN A 448 -0.32 33.06 2.75
C GLN A 448 0.73 33.46 3.78
N LEU A 449 0.25 33.82 4.97
CA LEU A 449 1.05 33.90 6.18
C LEU A 449 0.97 32.55 6.92
N VAL A 450 2.12 31.98 7.26
CA VAL A 450 2.19 30.62 7.83
C VAL A 450 3.06 30.62 9.08
N ASP A 451 2.44 30.40 10.23
CA ASP A 451 3.13 30.11 11.49
C ASP A 451 2.96 28.63 11.82
N LEU A 452 4.07 27.89 11.88
CA LEU A 452 4.06 26.46 12.21
C LEU A 452 4.48 26.19 13.66
N GLY A 453 4.67 27.23 14.49
CA GLY A 453 4.96 27.13 15.92
C GLY A 453 6.21 26.32 16.25
N ASN A 454 7.17 26.21 15.33
CA ASN A 454 8.36 25.36 15.45
C ASN A 454 8.04 23.87 15.72
N LEU A 455 6.87 23.40 15.29
CA LEU A 455 6.41 22.03 15.42
C LEU A 455 7.05 21.10 14.37
N THR A 456 6.80 19.80 14.52
CA THR A 456 7.27 18.74 13.62
C THR A 456 6.16 18.23 12.71
N PHE A 457 6.46 18.14 11.41
CA PHE A 457 5.55 17.65 10.37
C PHE A 457 6.20 16.50 9.57
N PRO A 458 5.52 15.37 9.31
CA PRO A 458 6.08 14.31 8.48
C PRO A 458 6.31 14.80 7.04
N GLU A 459 5.41 15.61 6.51
CA GLU A 459 5.54 16.16 5.18
C GLU A 459 4.85 17.52 5.06
N ILE A 460 5.52 18.46 4.39
CA ILE A 460 4.97 19.76 4.02
C ILE A 460 5.05 19.89 2.50
N ASN A 461 3.89 20.10 1.88
CA ASN A 461 3.70 20.20 0.44
C ASN A 461 3.18 21.59 0.06
N VAL A 462 3.98 22.38 -0.65
CA VAL A 462 3.53 23.62 -1.27
C VAL A 462 2.91 23.31 -2.64
N LYS A 463 1.57 23.40 -2.73
CA LYS A 463 0.78 23.11 -3.95
C LYS A 463 0.01 24.36 -4.38
N LYS A 464 0.75 25.38 -4.81
CA LYS A 464 0.19 26.67 -5.25
C LYS A 464 0.34 26.85 -6.76
N ASN A 465 -0.71 27.36 -7.42
CA ASN A 465 -0.56 27.84 -8.80
C ASN A 465 -0.05 29.28 -8.85
N ALA A 466 -0.37 30.10 -7.84
CA ALA A 466 0.08 31.47 -7.68
C ALA A 466 0.04 31.86 -6.19
N GLY A 467 0.59 33.03 -5.86
CA GLY A 467 0.64 33.55 -4.48
C GLY A 467 1.86 33.06 -3.71
N ASN A 468 2.35 33.92 -2.83
CA ASN A 468 3.56 33.70 -2.04
C ASN A 468 3.26 33.03 -0.70
N ILE A 469 4.29 32.48 -0.06
CA ILE A 469 4.24 31.99 1.33
C ILE A 469 5.22 32.81 2.15
N SER A 470 4.80 33.23 3.35
CA SER A 470 5.68 33.85 4.35
C SER A 470 5.61 33.07 5.65
N PHE A 471 6.69 32.36 5.98
CA PHE A 471 6.83 31.67 7.26
C PHE A 471 7.23 32.66 8.36
N THR A 472 6.49 32.69 9.47
CA THR A 472 6.74 33.56 10.64
C THR A 472 7.39 32.84 11.81
N ASP A 473 7.65 31.54 11.69
CA ASP A 473 8.49 30.80 12.62
C ASP A 473 9.21 29.65 11.90
N GLY A 474 10.11 28.97 12.62
CA GLY A 474 10.76 27.74 12.18
C GLY A 474 9.81 26.55 12.11
N PHE A 475 10.32 25.43 11.61
CA PHE A 475 9.65 24.12 11.67
C PHE A 475 10.66 22.97 11.53
N GLN A 476 10.18 21.78 11.87
CA GLN A 476 10.86 20.52 11.61
C GLN A 476 10.04 19.69 10.62
N ALA A 477 10.66 19.15 9.57
CA ALA A 477 9.96 18.28 8.64
C ALA A 477 10.82 17.12 8.13
N ARG A 478 10.21 15.93 7.94
CA ARG A 478 10.90 14.85 7.21
C ARG A 478 10.99 15.17 5.72
N ALA A 479 9.96 15.77 5.12
CA ALA A 479 10.03 16.25 3.73
C ALA A 479 9.41 17.63 3.56
N PHE A 480 10.08 18.49 2.77
CA PHE A 480 9.56 19.77 2.30
C PHE A 480 9.57 19.78 0.77
N ARG A 481 8.37 19.92 0.17
CA ARG A 481 8.16 19.77 -1.27
C ARG A 481 7.54 21.00 -1.91
N CYS A 482 8.02 21.35 -3.09
CA CYS A 482 7.35 22.28 -3.99
C CYS A 482 7.72 21.95 -5.44
N ASN A 483 6.74 21.51 -6.24
CA ASN A 483 7.00 21.02 -7.60
C ASN A 483 6.14 21.77 -8.62
N LEU A 484 6.81 22.38 -9.60
CA LEU A 484 6.31 23.03 -10.81
C LEU A 484 5.07 23.90 -10.56
N PRO A 485 5.19 24.99 -9.79
CA PRO A 485 4.07 25.90 -9.60
C PRO A 485 3.62 26.53 -10.94
N GLY A 486 2.34 26.91 -11.00
CA GLY A 486 1.73 27.51 -12.19
C GLY A 486 2.46 28.80 -12.60
N GLU A 487 2.65 29.70 -11.65
CA GLU A 487 3.39 30.96 -11.72
C GLU A 487 4.64 30.90 -10.83
N GLU A 488 5.48 31.94 -10.90
CA GLU A 488 6.57 32.08 -9.93
C GLU A 488 6.01 32.35 -8.53
N ILE A 489 6.48 31.57 -7.54
CA ILE A 489 6.14 31.76 -6.13
C ILE A 489 7.37 32.12 -5.31
N THR A 490 7.21 33.04 -4.37
CA THR A 490 8.21 33.33 -3.35
C THR A 490 7.83 32.65 -2.04
N ILE A 491 8.77 31.90 -1.47
CA ILE A 491 8.70 31.32 -0.13
C ILE A 491 9.68 32.12 0.72
N SER A 492 9.14 32.94 1.62
CA SER A 492 9.89 33.80 2.52
C SER A 492 10.03 33.16 3.90
N PHE A 493 11.23 33.19 4.46
CA PHE A 493 11.55 32.59 5.75
C PHE A 493 11.87 33.66 6.79
N GLN A 494 11.50 33.44 8.04
CA GLN A 494 11.84 34.35 9.13
C GLN A 494 13.36 34.29 9.39
N PRO A 495 14.07 35.44 9.42
CA PRO A 495 15.48 35.47 9.75
C PRO A 495 15.74 34.90 11.15
N ASN A 496 16.88 34.24 11.34
CA ASN A 496 17.31 33.58 12.58
C ASN A 496 16.44 32.41 13.07
N SER A 497 15.26 32.15 12.50
CA SER A 497 14.52 30.92 12.74
C SER A 497 15.22 29.71 12.10
N TYR A 498 14.98 28.52 12.66
CA TYR A 498 15.56 27.26 12.20
C TYR A 498 14.54 26.43 11.43
N TYR A 499 14.94 26.00 10.25
CA TYR A 499 14.18 25.13 9.36
C TYR A 499 14.94 23.81 9.23
N LYS A 500 14.52 22.79 9.99
CA LYS A 500 15.18 21.48 10.01
C LYS A 500 14.41 20.53 9.11
N ILE A 501 15.01 20.13 8.01
CA ILE A 501 14.37 19.36 6.97
C ILE A 501 15.22 18.12 6.74
N ARG A 502 14.65 16.92 6.75
CA ARG A 502 15.41 15.76 6.27
C ARG A 502 15.54 15.84 4.75
N ASP A 503 14.42 15.85 4.03
CA ASP A 503 14.41 15.88 2.57
C ASP A 503 13.84 17.17 1.99
N MET A 504 14.58 17.79 1.08
CA MET A 504 14.15 18.96 0.32
C MET A 504 13.98 18.61 -1.16
N ILE A 505 12.76 18.70 -1.66
CA ILE A 505 12.41 18.45 -3.06
C ILE A 505 11.75 19.71 -3.64
N LEU A 506 12.52 20.46 -4.41
CA LEU A 506 12.08 21.70 -5.06
C LEU A 506 12.33 21.57 -6.55
N ASP A 507 11.28 21.75 -7.36
CA ASP A 507 11.39 21.78 -8.81
C ASP A 507 10.65 22.99 -9.39
N GLY A 508 11.34 24.10 -9.62
CA GLY A 508 10.79 25.25 -10.33
C GLY A 508 10.89 25.15 -11.85
N GLY A 509 11.40 24.03 -12.38
CA GLY A 509 11.63 23.81 -13.80
C GLY A 509 12.65 24.79 -14.42
N ALA A 510 12.77 24.76 -15.75
CA ALA A 510 13.74 25.59 -16.47
C ALA A 510 13.47 27.11 -16.36
N LEU A 511 12.25 27.51 -16.00
CA LEU A 511 11.87 28.92 -15.82
C LEU A 511 12.17 29.45 -14.41
N GLN A 512 12.70 28.61 -13.52
CA GLN A 512 13.06 28.95 -12.15
C GLN A 512 11.90 29.54 -11.33
N LYS A 513 10.76 28.84 -11.29
CA LYS A 513 9.52 29.37 -10.70
C LYS A 513 9.45 29.35 -9.17
N ILE A 514 10.52 28.98 -8.47
CA ILE A 514 10.55 28.94 -7.01
C ILE A 514 11.63 29.91 -6.52
N THR A 515 11.24 30.88 -5.71
CA THR A 515 12.16 31.81 -5.06
C THR A 515 12.15 31.57 -3.55
N LEU A 516 13.32 31.32 -2.95
CA LEU A 516 13.53 31.18 -1.50
C LEU A 516 14.25 32.43 -0.99
N ASN A 517 13.63 33.20 -0.10
CA ASN A 517 14.20 34.44 0.42
C ASN A 517 14.06 34.55 1.93
N SER A 518 14.91 35.37 2.55
CA SER A 518 14.59 35.91 3.87
C SER A 518 13.44 36.92 3.77
N SER A 519 12.55 36.91 4.76
CA SER A 519 11.51 37.93 4.97
C SER A 519 12.11 39.28 5.39
N SER A 520 13.39 39.32 5.80
CA SER A 520 14.14 40.54 6.10
C SER A 520 15.45 40.57 5.32
N ALA A 521 15.49 41.37 4.25
CA ALA A 521 16.63 41.43 3.34
C ALA A 521 17.96 41.70 4.06
N GLY A 522 18.98 40.91 3.74
CA GLY A 522 20.32 40.97 4.34
C GLY A 522 20.50 40.18 5.64
N ASN A 523 19.43 39.64 6.22
CA ASN A 523 19.49 38.76 7.39
C ASN A 523 19.23 37.32 6.99
N GLN A 524 20.16 36.41 7.31
CA GLN A 524 20.02 35.01 6.90
C GLN A 524 18.94 34.26 7.70
N TRP A 525 18.24 33.33 7.03
CA TRP A 525 17.45 32.27 7.67
C TRP A 525 18.29 30.99 7.78
N ASN A 526 18.07 30.18 8.84
CA ASN A 526 18.89 29.00 9.10
C ASN A 526 18.22 27.74 8.56
N LEU A 527 18.83 27.10 7.56
CA LEU A 527 18.38 25.86 6.97
C LEU A 527 19.31 24.71 7.39
N ASN A 528 18.72 23.59 7.79
CA ASN A 528 19.46 22.35 8.02
C ASN A 528 18.78 21.25 7.21
N VAL A 529 19.35 20.92 6.04
CA VAL A 529 18.91 19.76 5.25
C VAL A 529 19.82 18.58 5.55
N SER A 530 19.30 17.53 6.19
CA SER A 530 20.12 16.39 6.63
C SER A 530 20.08 15.18 5.70
N GLY A 531 19.15 15.13 4.74
CA GLY A 531 18.89 13.97 3.87
C GLY A 531 18.84 14.33 2.39
N TYR A 532 17.79 13.88 1.69
CA TYR A 532 17.68 14.03 0.24
C TYR A 532 17.57 15.48 -0.21
N ARG A 533 18.23 15.84 -1.31
CA ARG A 533 18.20 17.19 -1.89
C ARG A 533 18.02 17.08 -3.40
N GLN A 534 16.81 17.31 -3.88
CA GLN A 534 16.54 17.56 -5.29
C GLN A 534 16.07 18.98 -5.42
N VAL A 535 16.97 19.86 -5.85
CA VAL A 535 16.66 21.28 -5.97
C VAL A 535 16.98 21.71 -7.38
N ASN A 536 15.94 21.98 -8.17
CA ASN A 536 16.03 22.39 -9.56
C ASN A 536 15.20 23.66 -9.79
N GLY A 537 15.72 24.60 -10.57
CA GLY A 537 14.98 25.79 -10.94
C GLY A 537 14.60 26.69 -9.75
N VAL A 538 15.51 26.91 -8.81
CA VAL A 538 15.26 27.81 -7.67
C VAL A 538 16.09 29.08 -7.75
N LYS A 539 15.58 30.17 -7.21
CA LYS A 539 16.33 31.39 -6.91
C LYS A 539 16.47 31.48 -5.40
N VAL A 540 17.66 31.69 -4.86
CA VAL A 540 17.87 31.69 -3.40
C VAL A 540 18.60 32.95 -2.97
N LYS A 541 18.17 33.56 -1.86
CA LYS A 541 18.83 34.70 -1.23
C LYS A 541 18.81 34.59 0.30
N ASP A 542 19.86 35.08 0.92
CA ASP A 542 19.96 35.26 2.38
C ASP A 542 19.71 33.92 3.14
N SER A 543 20.26 32.80 2.67
CA SER A 543 20.08 31.47 3.28
C SER A 543 21.36 30.92 3.88
N ASN A 544 21.36 30.56 5.16
CA ASN A 544 22.45 29.80 5.77
C ASN A 544 22.09 28.31 5.87
N ALA A 545 22.56 27.49 4.91
CA ALA A 545 22.37 26.04 4.94
C ALA A 545 23.51 25.29 5.67
N GLY A 546 24.42 26.01 6.35
CA GLY A 546 25.63 25.45 6.95
C GLY A 546 25.42 24.48 8.10
N GLY A 547 24.21 24.44 8.67
CA GLY A 547 23.84 23.47 9.71
C GLY A 547 23.56 22.06 9.17
N GLY A 548 23.39 21.90 7.86
CA GLY A 548 23.10 20.62 7.20
C GLY A 548 24.11 20.27 6.10
N LEU A 549 23.74 19.31 5.26
CA LEU A 549 24.53 18.94 4.08
C LEU A 549 24.46 20.04 3.01
N PRO A 550 25.55 20.29 2.25
CA PRO A 550 25.52 21.25 1.15
C PRO A 550 24.40 20.96 0.14
N ILE A 551 23.72 22.00 -0.34
CA ILE A 551 22.55 21.87 -1.23
C ILE A 551 22.96 22.18 -2.66
N SER A 552 22.96 21.16 -3.53
CA SER A 552 23.16 21.33 -4.96
C SER A 552 21.88 21.85 -5.62
N ALA A 553 21.94 23.05 -6.21
CA ALA A 553 20.81 23.69 -6.88
C ALA A 553 21.02 23.72 -8.40
N PHE A 554 20.31 22.84 -9.13
CA PHE A 554 20.35 22.68 -10.58
C PHE A 554 19.53 23.76 -11.29
N ASN A 555 19.99 24.24 -12.46
CA ASN A 555 19.30 25.30 -13.22
C ASN A 555 18.84 26.48 -12.34
N SER A 556 19.62 26.81 -11.30
CA SER A 556 19.22 27.69 -10.21
C SER A 556 20.11 28.92 -10.16
N THR A 557 19.59 30.01 -9.57
CA THR A 557 20.28 31.29 -9.49
C THR A 557 20.59 31.66 -8.04
N ASP A 558 21.85 32.03 -7.80
CA ASP A 558 22.30 32.64 -6.56
C ASP A 558 21.99 34.14 -6.57
N HIS A 559 21.12 34.62 -5.67
CA HIS A 559 20.85 36.05 -5.48
C HIS A 559 21.68 36.67 -4.34
N GLY A 560 22.64 35.93 -3.79
CA GLY A 560 23.64 36.39 -2.81
C GLY A 560 23.31 36.05 -1.36
N ASN A 561 24.35 36.12 -0.51
CA ASN A 561 24.30 35.87 0.94
C ASN A 561 23.84 34.45 1.30
N ASN A 562 24.26 33.46 0.52
CA ASN A 562 23.91 32.05 0.70
C ASN A 562 25.14 31.22 1.14
N ASP A 563 25.01 30.47 2.23
CA ASP A 563 26.05 29.56 2.73
C ASP A 563 25.65 28.10 2.50
N SER A 564 26.63 27.26 2.14
CA SER A 564 26.44 25.82 1.86
C SER A 564 25.44 25.50 0.73
N TRP A 565 25.24 26.45 -0.18
CA TRP A 565 24.56 26.23 -1.46
C TRP A 565 25.58 26.08 -2.60
N LEU A 566 25.38 25.10 -3.46
CA LEU A 566 26.24 24.82 -4.61
C LEU A 566 25.47 25.13 -5.91
N PHE A 567 25.60 26.37 -6.39
CA PHE A 567 25.05 26.79 -7.67
C PHE A 567 26.01 26.46 -8.82
N GLY A 568 25.48 26.06 -9.98
CA GLY A 568 26.28 25.88 -11.19
C GLY A 568 27.21 24.65 -11.21
N THR A 569 27.05 23.70 -10.29
CA THR A 569 27.76 22.41 -10.33
C THR A 569 27.35 21.64 -11.59
N VAL A 570 28.30 21.30 -12.46
CA VAL A 570 28.05 20.52 -13.68
C VAL A 570 28.12 19.03 -13.35
N TYR A 571 26.99 18.34 -13.47
CA TYR A 571 26.94 16.89 -13.40
C TYR A 571 27.18 16.29 -14.79
N LYS A 572 27.85 15.14 -14.84
CA LYS A 572 27.84 14.25 -16.00
C LYS A 572 26.50 13.53 -16.03
N GLN A 573 25.59 14.05 -16.84
CA GLN A 573 24.26 13.48 -17.04
C GLN A 573 24.29 12.39 -18.10
N TRP A 574 23.63 11.27 -17.83
CA TRP A 574 23.48 10.22 -18.82
C TRP A 574 22.50 10.61 -19.93
N VAL A 575 22.98 10.57 -21.17
CA VAL A 575 22.21 10.83 -22.38
C VAL A 575 22.49 9.69 -23.35
N PRO A 576 21.67 8.65 -23.42
CA PRO A 576 21.99 7.45 -24.19
C PRO A 576 21.99 7.76 -25.71
N VAL A 577 23.18 7.80 -26.31
CA VAL A 577 23.39 7.99 -27.76
C VAL A 577 23.66 6.65 -28.44
N SER A 578 24.43 5.75 -27.82
CA SER A 578 24.73 4.41 -28.36
C SER A 578 24.99 3.38 -27.26
N GLY A 579 24.17 2.31 -27.26
CA GLY A 579 24.29 1.23 -26.30
C GLY A 579 24.01 1.65 -24.84
N ASN A 580 24.49 0.84 -23.91
CA ASN A 580 24.29 1.01 -22.46
C ASN A 580 25.60 1.06 -21.67
N ASN A 581 26.75 1.14 -22.34
CA ASN A 581 28.04 1.10 -21.66
C ASN A 581 28.36 2.47 -21.03
N PHE A 582 28.61 2.47 -19.71
CA PHE A 582 29.05 3.63 -18.93
C PHE A 582 30.31 4.29 -19.52
N HIS A 583 31.17 3.51 -20.16
CA HIS A 583 32.46 3.95 -20.69
C HIS A 583 32.40 4.47 -22.13
N THR A 584 31.20 4.61 -22.71
CA THR A 584 31.02 5.30 -24.00
C THR A 584 30.90 6.81 -23.76
N ALA A 585 31.89 7.58 -24.21
CA ALA A 585 31.99 9.02 -23.96
C ALA A 585 30.78 9.82 -24.47
N GLU A 586 30.19 9.40 -25.59
CA GLU A 586 29.03 10.03 -26.23
C GLU A 586 27.74 9.86 -25.42
N ASN A 587 27.69 8.93 -24.48
CA ASN A 587 26.52 8.72 -23.62
C ASN A 587 26.43 9.71 -22.44
N TRP A 588 27.32 10.70 -22.38
CA TRP A 588 27.39 11.66 -21.29
C TRP A 588 27.26 13.10 -21.78
N ASN A 589 26.65 13.93 -20.95
CA ASN A 589 26.60 15.38 -21.13
C ASN A 589 27.10 16.07 -19.85
N PRO A 590 28.17 16.90 -19.92
CA PRO A 590 29.02 17.15 -21.09
C PRO A 590 29.72 15.88 -21.60
N VAL A 591 30.00 15.81 -22.91
CA VAL A 591 30.64 14.64 -23.55
C VAL A 591 31.94 14.25 -22.86
N GLY A 592 32.15 12.94 -22.69
CA GLY A 592 33.32 12.34 -22.03
C GLY A 592 32.94 11.44 -20.87
N VAL A 593 33.63 10.30 -20.74
CA VAL A 593 33.40 9.31 -19.68
C VAL A 593 33.63 9.95 -18.30
N PRO A 594 32.72 9.80 -17.33
CA PRO A 594 32.90 10.30 -15.98
C PRO A 594 34.12 9.69 -15.31
N GLY A 595 34.90 10.54 -14.65
CA GLY A 595 36.06 10.14 -13.84
C GLY A 595 36.01 10.72 -12.43
N VAL A 596 37.17 10.72 -11.78
CA VAL A 596 37.33 10.96 -10.33
C VAL A 596 36.75 12.30 -9.82
N ASN A 597 36.65 13.31 -10.70
CA ASN A 597 36.14 14.64 -10.34
C ASN A 597 34.66 14.83 -10.71
N ASP A 598 34.08 13.90 -11.47
CA ASP A 598 32.75 14.04 -12.04
C ASP A 598 31.69 13.51 -11.09
N ARG A 599 30.63 14.30 -10.91
CA ARG A 599 29.39 13.86 -10.26
C ARG A 599 28.47 13.29 -11.33
N VAL A 600 28.00 12.07 -11.14
CA VAL A 600 27.18 11.34 -12.12
C VAL A 600 25.72 11.44 -11.74
N LEU A 601 24.88 11.76 -12.72
CA LEU A 601 23.42 11.82 -12.56
C LEU A 601 22.72 11.04 -13.67
N VAL A 602 21.84 10.12 -13.30
CA VAL A 602 21.06 9.28 -14.21
C VAL A 602 19.59 9.29 -13.80
N GLU A 603 18.75 10.01 -14.54
CA GLU A 603 17.37 10.29 -14.09
C GLU A 603 16.27 9.54 -14.86
N SER A 604 16.55 8.90 -15.99
CA SER A 604 15.45 8.35 -16.83
C SER A 604 15.78 7.11 -17.66
N GLY A 605 14.86 6.14 -17.63
CA GLY A 605 14.45 5.26 -18.74
C GLY A 605 15.57 4.48 -19.43
N THR A 606 16.55 4.00 -18.68
CA THR A 606 17.76 3.46 -19.27
C THR A 606 18.34 2.30 -18.47
N LYS A 607 19.05 1.43 -19.18
CA LYS A 607 19.95 0.46 -18.60
C LYS A 607 21.37 0.99 -18.79
N ILE A 608 22.18 0.99 -17.73
CA ILE A 608 23.60 1.36 -17.75
C ILE A 608 24.41 0.19 -17.24
N VAL A 609 25.55 -0.08 -17.87
CA VAL A 609 26.47 -1.15 -17.49
C VAL A 609 27.86 -0.56 -17.28
N VAL A 610 28.40 -0.69 -16.07
CA VAL A 610 29.81 -0.41 -15.73
C VAL A 610 30.56 -1.73 -15.83
N ASP A 611 31.33 -1.92 -16.90
CA ASP A 611 32.07 -3.16 -17.20
C ASP A 611 33.59 -3.04 -17.07
N GLN A 612 34.09 -1.84 -16.78
CA GLN A 612 35.49 -1.53 -16.44
C GLN A 612 35.56 -0.74 -15.14
N ASP A 613 36.68 -0.86 -14.44
CA ASP A 613 36.89 -0.17 -13.16
C ASP A 613 36.82 1.35 -13.33
N VAL A 614 36.12 2.02 -12.43
CA VAL A 614 35.99 3.50 -12.47
C VAL A 614 35.90 4.09 -11.08
N THR A 615 36.45 5.30 -10.95
CA THR A 615 36.25 6.15 -9.77
C THR A 615 35.49 7.39 -10.20
N VAL A 616 34.40 7.71 -9.49
CA VAL A 616 33.62 8.94 -9.69
C VAL A 616 33.49 9.71 -8.39
N LYS A 617 33.13 10.99 -8.49
CA LYS A 617 32.96 11.82 -7.29
C LYS A 617 31.68 11.50 -6.54
N GLU A 618 30.57 11.33 -7.26
CA GLU A 618 29.23 11.06 -6.70
C GLU A 618 28.43 10.26 -7.73
N LEU A 619 27.52 9.40 -7.27
CA LEU A 619 26.59 8.68 -8.15
C LEU A 619 25.15 8.85 -7.67
N ILE A 620 24.31 9.40 -8.53
CA ILE A 620 22.89 9.62 -8.27
C ILE A 620 22.06 8.95 -9.36
N LEU A 621 21.11 8.09 -8.94
CA LEU A 621 20.26 7.31 -9.84
C LEU A 621 18.78 7.54 -9.53
N GLY A 622 17.95 7.64 -10.57
CA GLY A 622 16.49 7.70 -10.47
C GLY A 622 15.94 9.10 -10.25
N GLY A 623 14.76 9.16 -9.63
CA GLY A 623 14.12 10.42 -9.21
C GLY A 623 13.02 10.93 -10.14
N ARG A 624 12.82 10.29 -11.29
CA ARG A 624 11.71 10.57 -12.23
C ARG A 624 10.78 9.37 -12.38
N ASN A 625 9.80 9.49 -13.27
CA ASN A 625 8.72 8.52 -13.45
C ASN A 625 9.09 7.26 -14.26
N THR A 626 10.34 7.17 -14.74
CA THR A 626 10.80 6.07 -15.61
C THR A 626 11.96 5.33 -14.97
N GLU A 627 11.94 4.00 -15.04
CA GLU A 627 12.92 3.14 -14.39
C GLU A 627 14.36 3.35 -14.90
N VAL A 628 15.31 3.39 -13.97
CA VAL A 628 16.75 3.35 -14.23
C VAL A 628 17.32 2.05 -13.68
N LEU A 629 18.01 1.25 -14.50
CA LEU A 629 18.78 0.09 -14.06
C LEU A 629 20.27 0.35 -14.27
N CYS A 630 21.06 0.43 -13.19
CA CYS A 630 22.52 0.56 -13.25
C CYS A 630 23.19 -0.74 -12.77
N GLN A 631 23.91 -1.43 -13.66
CA GLN A 631 24.63 -2.66 -13.35
C GLN A 631 26.13 -2.38 -13.18
N ILE A 632 26.67 -2.64 -12.00
CA ILE A 632 28.09 -2.48 -11.66
C ILE A 632 28.77 -3.84 -11.73
N ASN A 633 29.32 -4.18 -12.90
CA ASN A 633 29.97 -5.47 -13.19
C ASN A 633 31.50 -5.46 -13.01
N ALA A 634 32.08 -4.30 -12.74
CA ALA A 634 33.49 -4.06 -12.44
C ALA A 634 33.66 -3.24 -11.15
N GLY A 635 34.88 -2.94 -10.72
CA GLY A 635 35.14 -2.17 -9.50
C GLY A 635 34.67 -0.72 -9.63
N LEU A 636 33.81 -0.28 -8.71
CA LEU A 636 33.37 1.11 -8.61
C LEU A 636 33.80 1.70 -7.27
N SER A 637 34.48 2.85 -7.31
CA SER A 637 34.73 3.68 -6.13
C SER A 637 34.06 5.03 -6.27
N VAL A 638 33.35 5.47 -5.24
CA VAL A 638 32.66 6.76 -5.20
C VAL A 638 33.25 7.58 -4.08
N ILE A 639 33.84 8.75 -4.38
CA ILE A 639 34.56 9.55 -3.38
C ILE A 639 33.63 10.17 -2.35
N GLU A 640 32.43 10.57 -2.77
CA GLU A 640 31.41 11.13 -1.90
C GLU A 640 30.30 10.10 -1.69
N GLY A 641 29.06 10.44 -2.04
CA GLY A 641 27.90 9.61 -1.75
C GLY A 641 27.33 8.86 -2.96
N VAL A 642 26.53 7.85 -2.66
CA VAL A 642 25.66 7.18 -3.62
C VAL A 642 24.21 7.36 -3.19
N THR A 643 23.35 7.79 -4.10
CA THR A 643 21.91 7.91 -3.85
C THR A 643 21.12 7.14 -4.90
N VAL A 644 20.29 6.20 -4.42
CA VAL A 644 19.36 5.41 -5.22
C VAL A 644 17.95 5.91 -4.93
N MET A 645 17.38 6.67 -5.86
CA MET A 645 16.07 7.31 -5.72
C MET A 645 14.93 6.40 -6.20
N THR A 646 13.69 6.88 -6.10
CA THR A 646 12.50 6.21 -6.67
C THR A 646 12.69 5.79 -8.12
N ASN A 647 12.09 4.67 -8.50
CA ASN A 647 12.18 4.07 -9.83
C ASN A 647 13.63 3.82 -10.28
N SER A 648 14.53 3.48 -9.36
CA SER A 648 15.88 3.08 -9.73
C SER A 648 16.32 1.80 -9.05
N VAL A 649 17.04 0.97 -9.80
CA VAL A 649 17.66 -0.27 -9.38
C VAL A 649 19.16 -0.14 -9.58
N LEU A 650 19.91 -0.13 -8.49
CA LEU A 650 21.36 -0.25 -8.48
C LEU A 650 21.73 -1.71 -8.25
N GLU A 651 22.16 -2.40 -9.30
CA GLU A 651 22.65 -3.77 -9.25
C GLU A 651 24.19 -3.77 -9.11
N TRP A 652 24.69 -3.90 -7.88
CA TRP A 652 26.11 -3.82 -7.56
C TRP A 652 26.74 -5.20 -7.37
N ASN A 653 27.44 -5.69 -8.40
CA ASN A 653 27.88 -7.09 -8.47
C ASN A 653 29.30 -7.35 -7.98
N ARG A 654 30.11 -6.31 -7.82
CA ARG A 654 31.52 -6.37 -7.42
C ARG A 654 31.77 -5.59 -6.15
N PRO A 655 32.84 -5.89 -5.40
CA PRO A 655 33.24 -5.07 -4.26
C PRO A 655 33.41 -3.59 -4.65
N GLY A 656 32.97 -2.69 -3.78
CA GLY A 656 33.00 -1.25 -4.01
C GLY A 656 33.26 -0.44 -2.74
N SER A 657 33.64 0.82 -2.91
CA SER A 657 33.82 1.77 -1.80
C SER A 657 33.08 3.08 -2.04
N ILE A 658 32.52 3.64 -0.97
CA ILE A 658 31.79 4.90 -0.94
C ILE A 658 32.43 5.75 0.16
N GLY A 659 32.94 6.93 -0.18
CA GLY A 659 33.72 7.76 0.74
C GLY A 659 32.87 8.58 1.72
N LYS A 660 31.57 8.71 1.47
CA LYS A 660 30.57 9.30 2.38
C LYS A 660 29.35 8.38 2.45
N ASP A 661 28.15 8.92 2.24
CA ASP A 661 26.90 8.24 2.58
C ASP A 661 26.38 7.37 1.43
N LEU A 662 25.75 6.25 1.79
CA LEU A 662 24.94 5.43 0.89
C LEU A 662 23.47 5.58 1.27
N VAL A 663 22.65 6.06 0.35
CA VAL A 663 21.23 6.29 0.61
C VAL A 663 20.35 5.58 -0.40
N VAL A 664 19.44 4.74 0.10
CA VAL A 664 18.38 4.08 -0.66
C VAL A 664 17.05 4.72 -0.26
N MET A 665 16.51 5.56 -1.14
CA MET A 665 15.27 6.30 -0.89
C MET A 665 14.02 5.43 -1.14
N ASN A 666 12.85 5.97 -0.81
CA ASN A 666 11.56 5.38 -1.17
C ASN A 666 11.52 4.99 -2.66
N GLY A 667 11.20 3.72 -2.93
CA GLY A 667 11.11 3.15 -4.28
C GLY A 667 12.45 2.90 -4.97
N GLY A 668 13.57 3.18 -4.30
CA GLY A 668 14.91 2.81 -4.75
C GLY A 668 15.27 1.38 -4.32
N VAL A 669 15.97 0.65 -5.17
CA VAL A 669 16.37 -0.75 -4.93
C VAL A 669 17.89 -0.90 -5.08
N LEU A 670 18.56 -1.39 -4.04
CA LEU A 670 19.96 -1.84 -4.08
C LEU A 670 19.99 -3.37 -4.08
N THR A 671 20.64 -3.97 -5.07
CA THR A 671 20.67 -5.43 -5.29
C THR A 671 22.01 -5.87 -5.87
N HIS A 672 22.25 -7.18 -5.97
CA HIS A 672 23.22 -7.75 -6.90
C HIS A 672 22.50 -8.70 -7.88
N ALA A 673 23.12 -9.06 -9.00
CA ALA A 673 22.62 -10.01 -9.98
C ALA A 673 22.53 -11.42 -9.40
N ALA A 674 21.59 -12.22 -9.89
CA ALA A 674 21.48 -13.62 -9.51
C ALA A 674 22.78 -14.41 -9.79
N ASN A 675 23.10 -15.35 -8.89
CA ASN A 675 24.20 -16.28 -9.07
C ASN A 675 23.74 -17.59 -9.71
N THR A 676 24.71 -18.37 -10.18
CA THR A 676 24.46 -19.70 -10.76
C THR A 676 25.05 -20.79 -9.87
N THR A 677 26.24 -21.29 -10.20
CA THR A 677 26.93 -22.37 -9.47
C THR A 677 28.09 -21.86 -8.61
N THR A 678 28.39 -20.57 -8.67
CA THR A 678 29.54 -19.92 -8.01
C THR A 678 29.12 -18.60 -7.37
N GLU A 679 29.81 -18.20 -6.30
CA GLU A 679 29.51 -16.96 -5.56
C GLU A 679 30.19 -15.74 -6.19
N ILE A 680 29.74 -15.32 -7.37
CA ILE A 680 30.36 -14.22 -8.15
C ILE A 680 29.77 -12.86 -7.77
N ASN A 681 28.46 -12.78 -7.54
CA ASN A 681 27.73 -11.54 -7.28
C ASN A 681 27.33 -11.47 -5.81
N LYS A 682 27.76 -10.41 -5.12
CA LYS A 682 27.41 -10.10 -3.73
C LYS A 682 27.35 -8.58 -3.57
N LEU A 683 26.48 -8.10 -2.69
CA LEU A 683 26.55 -6.72 -2.22
C LEU A 683 27.69 -6.63 -1.21
N ASN A 684 28.88 -6.16 -1.62
CA ASN A 684 30.05 -6.07 -0.76
C ASN A 684 30.59 -4.63 -0.79
N LEU A 685 30.15 -3.79 0.14
CA LEU A 685 30.40 -2.35 0.12
C LEU A 685 31.06 -1.88 1.43
N THR A 686 32.08 -1.03 1.28
CA THR A 686 32.60 -0.21 2.38
C THR A 686 32.08 1.22 2.22
N VAL A 687 31.39 1.73 3.23
CA VAL A 687 30.79 3.07 3.27
C VAL A 687 31.46 3.85 4.40
N ASN A 688 32.21 4.89 4.07
CA ASN A 688 32.96 5.68 5.05
C ASN A 688 32.10 6.76 5.74
N GLY A 689 30.86 6.96 5.32
CA GLY A 689 29.84 7.79 5.97
C GLY A 689 28.67 6.96 6.53
N ASP A 690 27.48 7.55 6.50
CA ASP A 690 26.25 6.94 6.99
C ASP A 690 25.57 6.06 5.92
N PHE A 691 24.77 5.09 6.37
CA PHE A 691 23.93 4.25 5.53
C PHE A 691 22.46 4.44 5.89
N TRP A 692 21.66 4.90 4.92
CA TRP A 692 20.23 5.15 5.11
C TRP A 692 19.38 4.37 4.13
N VAL A 693 18.43 3.61 4.65
CA VAL A 693 17.33 3.02 3.88
C VAL A 693 16.04 3.68 4.33
N ASP A 694 15.45 4.50 3.48
CA ASP A 694 14.21 5.21 3.79
C ASP A 694 13.01 4.25 3.78
N GLN A 695 11.87 4.71 4.31
CA GLN A 695 10.62 3.94 4.24
C GLN A 695 10.29 3.61 2.78
N HIS A 696 10.03 2.33 2.51
CA HIS A 696 9.83 1.76 1.16
C HIS A 696 11.06 1.80 0.24
N GLY A 697 12.25 2.18 0.74
CA GLY A 697 13.52 1.80 0.12
C GLY A 697 13.81 0.33 0.37
N LEU A 698 14.55 -0.30 -0.54
CA LEU A 698 14.76 -1.75 -0.50
C LEU A 698 16.23 -2.12 -0.79
N VAL A 699 16.85 -2.86 0.14
CA VAL A 699 18.05 -3.64 -0.17
C VAL A 699 17.63 -5.09 -0.33
N ASP A 700 17.63 -5.58 -1.56
CA ASP A 700 17.04 -6.88 -1.91
C ASP A 700 18.03 -7.79 -2.62
N THR A 701 18.36 -8.90 -1.96
CA THR A 701 19.09 -10.02 -2.54
C THR A 701 18.30 -11.33 -2.45
N GLU A 702 16.98 -11.26 -2.31
CA GLU A 702 16.11 -12.42 -2.27
C GLU A 702 16.22 -13.24 -3.55
N ASN A 703 16.25 -14.56 -3.44
CA ASN A 703 16.33 -15.49 -4.58
C ASN A 703 17.52 -15.23 -5.53
N LYS A 704 18.62 -14.62 -5.06
CA LYS A 704 19.82 -14.30 -5.89
C LYS A 704 21.08 -15.09 -5.51
N GLY A 705 20.91 -16.10 -4.66
CA GLY A 705 21.93 -17.07 -4.24
C GLY A 705 22.21 -18.13 -5.29
N TYR A 706 22.65 -19.32 -4.85
CA TYR A 706 22.92 -20.42 -5.78
C TYR A 706 21.64 -20.84 -6.53
N SER A 707 21.79 -21.12 -7.83
CA SER A 707 20.70 -21.64 -8.66
C SER A 707 20.21 -23.01 -8.20
N ILE A 708 19.01 -23.40 -8.61
CA ILE A 708 18.37 -24.69 -8.33
C ILE A 708 19.38 -25.85 -8.46
N ASN A 709 19.37 -26.79 -7.51
CA ASN A 709 20.28 -27.93 -7.41
C ASN A 709 21.78 -27.59 -7.25
N ASN A 710 22.13 -26.35 -6.91
CA ASN A 710 23.51 -25.95 -6.62
C ASN A 710 23.67 -25.33 -5.22
N GLY A 711 24.87 -25.44 -4.66
CA GLY A 711 25.25 -24.84 -3.38
C GLY A 711 25.71 -25.88 -2.34
N PRO A 712 26.50 -25.47 -1.34
CA PRO A 712 27.10 -26.39 -0.36
C PRO A 712 26.10 -27.10 0.54
N GLY A 713 24.92 -26.51 0.73
CA GLY A 713 23.85 -27.04 1.58
C GLY A 713 22.97 -28.08 0.89
N ILE A 714 23.35 -28.58 -0.28
CA ILE A 714 22.57 -29.59 -1.01
C ILE A 714 23.11 -31.00 -0.76
N TYR A 715 22.19 -31.95 -0.61
CA TYR A 715 22.48 -33.37 -0.50
C TYR A 715 21.97 -34.19 -1.69
N PHE A 716 22.82 -35.02 -2.30
CA PHE A 716 22.55 -35.76 -3.56
C PHE A 716 22.22 -37.27 -3.40
N GLY A 717 21.78 -37.74 -2.23
CA GLY A 717 21.50 -39.18 -2.01
C GLY A 717 20.34 -39.77 -2.83
N THR A 718 20.41 -41.09 -3.05
CA THR A 718 19.56 -41.93 -3.96
C THR A 718 18.10 -42.07 -3.56
N TYR A 719 17.71 -41.72 -2.32
CA TYR A 719 16.34 -41.84 -1.81
C TYR A 719 15.86 -40.53 -1.19
N GLY A 720 15.07 -39.73 -1.92
CA GLY A 720 14.25 -38.64 -1.35
C GLY A 720 14.98 -37.49 -0.64
N GLY A 721 16.18 -37.11 -1.09
CA GLY A 721 17.06 -36.27 -0.26
C GLY A 721 16.49 -34.90 0.17
N GLY A 722 16.97 -34.39 1.32
CA GLY A 722 16.48 -33.20 2.03
C GLY A 722 16.47 -31.88 1.25
N SER A 723 15.77 -30.90 1.82
CA SER A 723 15.76 -29.49 1.43
C SER A 723 17.13 -28.83 1.70
N PRO A 724 17.48 -27.75 0.98
CA PRO A 724 18.79 -27.12 1.13
C PRO A 724 18.95 -26.45 2.50
N SER A 725 20.21 -26.38 2.95
CA SER A 725 20.63 -25.80 4.23
C SER A 725 21.50 -24.55 4.03
N TYR A 726 21.64 -23.70 5.06
CA TYR A 726 22.73 -22.72 5.16
C TYR A 726 23.10 -22.42 6.62
N GLY A 727 22.35 -21.55 7.29
CA GLY A 727 22.46 -21.30 8.73
C GLY A 727 21.70 -22.36 9.53
N GLY A 728 20.54 -22.77 9.04
CA GLY A 728 19.78 -23.91 9.54
C GLY A 728 19.83 -25.11 8.61
N VAL A 729 19.44 -26.29 9.12
CA VAL A 729 19.32 -27.52 8.35
C VAL A 729 17.96 -27.57 7.67
N GLY A 730 17.93 -27.79 6.35
CA GLY A 730 16.71 -28.05 5.60
C GLY A 730 16.09 -29.40 5.93
N SER A 731 14.76 -29.45 5.93
CA SER A 731 14.01 -30.63 6.33
C SER A 731 14.09 -31.77 5.32
N SER A 732 13.78 -32.99 5.76
CA SER A 732 13.66 -34.16 4.88
C SER A 732 12.29 -34.83 4.99
N ASP A 733 11.97 -35.65 4.00
CA ASP A 733 10.75 -36.47 3.95
C ASP A 733 10.71 -37.60 5.01
N ARG A 734 11.80 -37.77 5.77
CA ARG A 734 11.89 -38.67 6.93
C ARG A 734 11.97 -37.83 8.20
N SER A 735 11.29 -38.30 9.26
CA SER A 735 11.40 -37.81 10.65
C SER A 735 12.85 -37.45 10.99
N PRO A 736 13.14 -36.41 11.81
CA PRO A 736 14.50 -35.99 12.19
C PRO A 736 15.37 -37.21 12.53
N SER A 737 16.14 -37.68 11.54
CA SER A 737 16.93 -38.89 11.69
C SER A 737 18.30 -38.52 12.22
N THR A 738 18.80 -39.28 13.20
CA THR A 738 20.16 -39.16 13.73
C THR A 738 21.25 -39.47 12.70
N ASP A 739 20.88 -40.00 11.53
CA ASP A 739 21.79 -40.30 10.44
C ASP A 739 22.16 -39.03 9.67
N ILE A 740 23.29 -38.45 10.04
CA ILE A 740 23.88 -37.25 9.45
C ILE A 740 24.16 -37.36 7.94
N SER A 741 24.19 -38.58 7.39
CA SER A 741 24.49 -38.84 5.98
C SER A 741 23.32 -38.53 5.04
N LYS A 742 22.18 -38.03 5.55
CA LYS A 742 20.91 -37.85 4.80
C LYS A 742 20.46 -36.40 4.59
N PHE A 743 21.22 -35.41 5.07
CA PHE A 743 20.86 -33.98 5.04
C PHE A 743 21.93 -33.12 4.37
N GLY A 744 21.54 -31.94 3.87
CA GLY A 744 22.47 -30.85 3.64
C GLY A 744 22.88 -30.25 4.98
N LEU A 745 24.16 -29.95 5.18
CA LEU A 745 24.68 -29.44 6.47
C LEU A 745 24.75 -27.91 6.47
N CYS A 746 24.73 -27.31 7.66
CA CYS A 746 24.98 -25.88 7.80
C CYS A 746 26.42 -25.55 7.38
N TYR A 747 26.61 -24.37 6.78
CA TYR A 747 27.92 -23.86 6.34
C TYR A 747 28.02 -22.35 6.56
N GLY A 748 29.25 -21.84 6.47
CA GLY A 748 29.56 -20.41 6.65
C GLY A 748 29.81 -20.02 8.10
N SER A 749 30.41 -18.85 8.27
CA SER A 749 30.70 -18.20 9.56
C SER A 749 29.43 -17.65 10.22
N ILE A 750 29.35 -17.73 11.55
CA ILE A 750 28.28 -17.08 12.35
C ILE A 750 28.56 -15.57 12.50
N VAL A 751 29.81 -15.19 12.76
CA VAL A 751 30.20 -13.81 13.10
C VAL A 751 30.37 -12.95 11.84
N ALA A 752 30.91 -13.51 10.76
CA ALA A 752 31.18 -12.84 9.49
C ALA A 752 30.57 -13.62 8.30
N PRO A 753 29.23 -13.78 8.25
CA PRO A 753 28.56 -14.54 7.20
C PRO A 753 28.69 -13.81 5.86
N THR A 754 29.21 -14.50 4.84
CA THR A 754 29.38 -13.92 3.49
C THR A 754 28.96 -14.85 2.37
N ASN A 755 28.46 -16.04 2.68
CA ASN A 755 28.11 -17.05 1.67
C ASN A 755 26.68 -16.88 1.19
N LEU A 756 26.42 -17.34 -0.04
CA LEU A 756 25.08 -17.36 -0.61
C LEU A 756 24.26 -18.51 -0.02
N GLY A 757 22.93 -18.36 -0.02
CA GLY A 757 22.00 -19.46 0.24
C GLY A 757 22.01 -20.50 -0.88
N SER A 758 21.82 -21.77 -0.52
CA SER A 758 21.79 -22.90 -1.46
C SER A 758 20.45 -22.99 -2.21
N GLY A 759 20.52 -23.38 -3.48
CA GLY A 759 19.37 -23.50 -4.36
C GLY A 759 18.38 -24.58 -3.95
N GLY A 760 17.10 -24.35 -4.23
CA GLY A 760 16.04 -25.31 -4.00
C GLY A 760 16.20 -26.60 -4.80
N ARG A 761 15.41 -27.62 -4.44
CA ARG A 761 15.44 -28.94 -5.08
C ARG A 761 14.14 -29.22 -5.84
N SER A 762 14.27 -29.59 -7.12
CA SER A 762 13.20 -29.77 -8.14
C SER A 762 12.97 -28.55 -9.06
N ASN A 763 12.35 -28.79 -10.21
CA ASN A 763 12.20 -27.79 -11.29
C ASN A 763 11.35 -26.55 -10.90
N ALA A 764 10.64 -26.59 -9.77
CA ALA A 764 9.75 -25.52 -9.29
C ALA A 764 10.24 -24.86 -7.98
N ALA A 765 11.51 -25.07 -7.60
CA ALA A 765 12.02 -24.76 -6.26
C ALA A 765 12.71 -23.39 -6.11
N GLY A 766 13.06 -22.74 -7.22
CA GLY A 766 13.76 -21.46 -7.17
C GLY A 766 15.19 -21.51 -6.58
N PRO A 767 15.97 -20.44 -6.77
CA PRO A 767 17.32 -20.30 -6.22
C PRO A 767 17.30 -20.00 -4.71
N GLY A 768 18.46 -20.13 -4.06
CA GLY A 768 18.68 -19.67 -2.69
C GLY A 768 18.77 -18.14 -2.65
N ALA A 769 18.87 -17.56 -1.46
CA ALA A 769 19.02 -16.11 -1.32
C ALA A 769 20.47 -15.63 -1.40
N GLY A 770 20.68 -14.34 -1.67
CA GLY A 770 21.98 -13.73 -1.93
C GLY A 770 22.84 -13.47 -0.70
N ALA A 771 23.77 -12.52 -0.81
CA ALA A 771 24.66 -12.13 0.28
C ALA A 771 24.87 -10.61 0.32
N ILE A 772 24.78 -10.06 1.52
CA ILE A 772 24.99 -8.65 1.84
C ILE A 772 26.13 -8.55 2.85
N ARG A 773 27.16 -7.77 2.53
CA ARG A 773 28.28 -7.40 3.41
C ARG A 773 28.48 -5.89 3.33
N PHE A 774 28.08 -5.18 4.38
CA PHE A 774 28.27 -3.75 4.52
C PHE A 774 29.19 -3.44 5.69
N LYS A 775 30.26 -2.70 5.39
CA LYS A 775 31.10 -2.08 6.41
C LYS A 775 30.84 -0.58 6.39
N ILE A 776 30.06 -0.11 7.34
CA ILE A 776 29.67 1.29 7.49
C ILE A 776 30.52 1.90 8.60
N VAL A 777 31.22 2.99 8.33
CA VAL A 777 32.00 3.71 9.36
C VAL A 777 31.09 4.58 10.22
N GLY A 778 30.06 5.16 9.61
CA GLY A 778 29.03 5.94 10.30
C GLY A 778 27.84 5.10 10.76
N LYS A 779 26.69 5.75 10.88
CA LYS A 779 25.44 5.18 11.40
C LYS A 779 24.67 4.45 10.29
N ALA A 780 24.02 3.35 10.65
CA ALA A 780 23.04 2.68 9.81
C ALA A 780 21.61 3.00 10.32
N GLN A 781 20.83 3.74 9.53
CA GLN A 781 19.40 3.98 9.79
C GLN A 781 18.56 3.23 8.75
N ILE A 782 17.77 2.27 9.22
CA ILE A 782 17.06 1.28 8.39
C ILE A 782 15.55 1.38 8.66
N GLU A 783 14.88 2.26 7.91
CA GLU A 783 13.41 2.42 7.92
C GLU A 783 12.74 1.72 6.72
N GLY A 784 13.54 1.22 5.77
CA GLY A 784 13.13 0.30 4.69
C GLY A 784 13.77 -1.08 4.85
N ASP A 785 13.35 -2.04 4.02
CA ASP A 785 13.68 -3.45 4.23
C ASP A 785 15.07 -3.84 3.70
N VAL A 786 15.76 -4.72 4.45
CA VAL A 786 17.01 -5.37 4.05
C VAL A 786 16.80 -6.89 4.00
N LEU A 787 16.69 -7.43 2.80
CA LEU A 787 16.19 -8.78 2.56
C LEU A 787 17.22 -9.65 1.83
N SER A 788 17.49 -10.82 2.41
CA SER A 788 18.22 -11.91 1.79
C SER A 788 17.54 -13.25 2.12
N SER A 789 16.22 -13.29 1.89
CA SER A 789 15.36 -14.47 2.09
C SER A 789 15.02 -15.18 0.78
N THR A 790 14.41 -16.34 0.85
CA THR A 790 13.89 -17.07 -0.32
C THR A 790 12.36 -17.05 -0.33
N ALA A 791 11.78 -16.91 -1.52
CA ALA A 791 10.33 -16.88 -1.68
C ALA A 791 9.68 -18.26 -1.47
N ALA A 792 8.41 -18.27 -1.07
CA ALA A 792 7.62 -19.49 -0.95
C ALA A 792 7.41 -20.16 -2.32
N THR A 793 7.48 -21.50 -2.37
CA THR A 793 7.23 -22.29 -3.58
C THR A 793 6.37 -23.51 -3.26
N CYS A 794 5.72 -24.09 -4.26
CA CYS A 794 4.98 -25.35 -4.09
C CYS A 794 5.87 -26.59 -3.94
N SER A 795 7.20 -26.43 -3.86
CA SER A 795 8.16 -27.53 -3.85
C SER A 795 9.19 -27.39 -2.71
N ARG A 796 10.47 -27.64 -2.92
CA ARG A 796 11.52 -27.57 -1.87
C ARG A 796 12.36 -26.31 -2.06
N PRO A 797 11.92 -25.14 -1.56
CA PRO A 797 12.55 -23.85 -1.86
C PRO A 797 14.01 -23.76 -1.44
N GLY A 798 14.71 -22.74 -1.92
CA GLY A 798 16.08 -22.40 -1.52
C GLY A 798 16.21 -21.96 -0.06
N SER A 799 17.43 -22.08 0.48
CA SER A 799 17.74 -21.62 1.84
C SER A 799 17.90 -20.10 1.91
N GLY A 800 17.74 -19.54 3.10
CA GLY A 800 18.11 -18.15 3.38
C GLY A 800 19.58 -17.86 3.08
N GLY A 801 19.92 -16.59 2.94
CA GLY A 801 21.24 -16.09 2.55
C GLY A 801 22.01 -15.47 3.71
N SER A 802 22.93 -14.55 3.42
CA SER A 802 23.72 -13.85 4.45
C SER A 802 23.50 -12.34 4.47
N ILE A 803 23.41 -11.79 5.67
CA ILE A 803 23.44 -10.34 5.93
C ILE A 803 24.52 -10.07 6.98
N PHE A 804 25.52 -9.27 6.64
CA PHE A 804 26.59 -8.87 7.54
C PHE A 804 26.76 -7.36 7.50
N ILE A 805 26.44 -6.68 8.61
CA ILE A 805 26.51 -5.23 8.74
C ILE A 805 27.38 -4.88 9.94
N GLU A 806 28.48 -4.18 9.69
CA GLU A 806 29.27 -3.47 10.70
C GLU A 806 28.92 -1.97 10.61
N ALA A 807 28.57 -1.30 11.71
CA ALA A 807 28.24 0.12 11.74
C ALA A 807 28.59 0.78 13.08
N ASP A 808 28.69 2.11 13.16
CA ASP A 808 28.81 2.84 14.43
C ASP A 808 27.62 2.53 15.35
N SER A 809 26.41 2.73 14.83
CA SER A 809 25.15 2.33 15.46
C SER A 809 24.14 1.87 14.41
N ILE A 810 23.22 0.98 14.80
CA ILE A 810 22.16 0.45 13.94
C ILE A 810 20.81 0.80 14.56
N ARG A 811 19.97 1.54 13.81
CA ARG A 811 18.67 2.07 14.28
C ARG A 811 17.60 1.93 13.19
N GLY A 812 16.33 2.01 13.59
CA GLY A 812 15.18 1.92 12.69
C GLY A 812 14.20 0.81 13.09
N ASN A 813 13.10 0.68 12.34
CA ASN A 813 11.99 -0.20 12.69
C ASN A 813 11.55 -1.20 11.59
N ALA A 814 12.31 -1.30 10.49
CA ALA A 814 11.96 -2.15 9.35
C ALA A 814 12.36 -3.62 9.53
N ARG A 815 12.41 -4.40 8.43
CA ARG A 815 12.77 -5.83 8.47
C ARG A 815 14.20 -6.07 7.98
N ILE A 816 14.94 -6.87 8.74
CA ILE A 816 16.23 -7.46 8.35
C ILE A 816 16.04 -8.98 8.32
N MET A 817 15.99 -9.59 7.13
CA MET A 817 15.52 -10.98 6.99
C MET A 817 16.43 -11.84 6.13
N ALA A 818 16.86 -12.97 6.66
CA ALA A 818 17.58 -14.02 5.93
C ALA A 818 16.88 -15.39 6.06
N ASN A 819 15.57 -15.43 5.77
CA ASN A 819 14.73 -16.61 6.02
C ASN A 819 14.77 -17.61 4.86
N GLY A 820 14.60 -18.89 5.17
CA GLY A 820 14.31 -19.93 4.16
C GLY A 820 12.89 -19.77 3.61
N GLY A 821 12.66 -20.18 2.36
CA GLY A 821 11.33 -20.10 1.74
C GLY A 821 10.35 -21.17 2.23
N ASP A 822 9.05 -20.90 2.20
CA ASP A 822 8.04 -21.90 2.60
C ASP A 822 7.67 -22.84 1.45
N GLY A 823 7.36 -24.12 1.74
CA GLY A 823 6.92 -25.02 0.67
C GLY A 823 6.47 -26.41 1.08
N TYR A 824 6.76 -27.41 0.25
CA TYR A 824 6.52 -28.82 0.54
C TYR A 824 7.39 -29.29 1.73
N ASN A 825 8.69 -28.96 1.68
CA ASN A 825 9.66 -29.19 2.74
C ASN A 825 10.44 -27.89 3.02
N GLY A 826 10.45 -27.47 4.27
CA GLY A 826 11.12 -26.25 4.71
C GLY A 826 12.65 -26.32 4.60
N PRO A 827 13.31 -25.43 3.84
CA PRO A 827 14.76 -25.27 3.83
C PRO A 827 15.26 -24.55 5.07
N GLY A 828 16.57 -24.61 5.29
CA GLY A 828 17.21 -23.95 6.41
C GLY A 828 17.17 -22.43 6.32
N GLY A 829 17.12 -21.77 7.48
CA GLY A 829 17.33 -20.33 7.58
C GLY A 829 18.76 -19.91 7.23
N GLY A 830 18.96 -18.61 7.05
CA GLY A 830 20.23 -17.99 6.69
C GLY A 830 21.08 -17.54 7.89
N ARG A 831 21.91 -16.52 7.69
CA ARG A 831 22.75 -15.95 8.76
C ARG A 831 22.71 -14.43 8.72
N VAL A 832 22.48 -13.81 9.87
CA VAL A 832 22.53 -12.36 10.04
C VAL A 832 23.60 -12.05 11.09
N SER A 833 24.46 -11.06 10.83
CA SER A 833 25.45 -10.54 11.76
C SER A 833 25.38 -9.02 11.77
N LEU A 834 25.20 -8.45 12.96
CA LEU A 834 25.10 -7.02 13.23
C LEU A 834 26.14 -6.64 14.28
N ILE A 835 27.17 -5.89 13.88
CA ILE A 835 28.26 -5.48 14.78
C ILE A 835 28.22 -3.97 14.94
N LEU A 836 28.08 -3.51 16.19
CA LEU A 836 28.13 -2.11 16.55
C LEU A 836 29.56 -1.75 16.94
N THR A 837 30.06 -0.63 16.43
CA THR A 837 31.46 -0.20 16.56
C THR A 837 31.63 1.16 17.24
N GLY A 838 30.53 1.90 17.45
CA GLY A 838 30.51 3.18 18.15
C GLY A 838 30.62 3.02 19.67
N ASP A 839 30.61 4.12 20.42
CA ASP A 839 30.75 4.07 21.89
C ASP A 839 29.42 3.76 22.63
N ASP A 840 28.29 3.80 21.92
CA ASP A 840 26.94 3.58 22.48
C ASP A 840 26.65 2.08 22.66
N ASP A 841 26.60 1.62 23.91
CA ASP A 841 26.36 0.21 24.27
C ASP A 841 24.88 -0.20 24.26
N VAL A 842 24.12 0.25 23.25
CA VAL A 842 22.67 0.00 23.14
C VAL A 842 22.30 -0.37 21.70
N PHE A 843 21.68 -1.53 21.53
CA PHE A 843 21.07 -1.92 20.26
C PHE A 843 19.73 -1.18 20.06
N MET A 844 19.76 -0.07 19.32
CA MET A 844 18.62 0.84 19.14
C MET A 844 17.66 0.45 18.00
N PHE A 845 17.91 -0.66 17.29
CA PHE A 845 17.02 -1.14 16.25
C PHE A 845 15.81 -1.85 16.87
N THR A 846 14.60 -1.36 16.57
CA THR A 846 13.33 -1.87 17.12
C THR A 846 12.55 -2.71 16.13
N GLY A 847 13.06 -2.85 14.90
CA GLY A 847 12.47 -3.67 13.84
C GLY A 847 12.69 -5.17 14.03
N SER A 848 12.27 -5.96 13.05
CA SER A 848 12.45 -7.42 13.10
C SER A 848 13.78 -7.86 12.47
N VAL A 849 14.52 -8.69 13.18
CA VAL A 849 15.75 -9.34 12.69
C VAL A 849 15.56 -10.85 12.72
N THR A 850 15.49 -11.49 11.56
CA THR A 850 15.07 -12.90 11.47
C THR A 850 15.94 -13.71 10.51
N ALA A 851 16.15 -14.98 10.86
CA ALA A 851 16.84 -15.97 10.04
C ALA A 851 16.13 -17.33 10.16
N PHE A 852 14.81 -17.36 10.10
CA PHE A 852 13.98 -18.54 10.31
C PHE A 852 14.16 -19.60 9.22
N GLY A 853 13.97 -20.87 9.58
CA GLY A 853 13.74 -21.93 8.61
C GLY A 853 12.39 -21.77 7.92
N GLY A 854 12.28 -22.29 6.70
CA GLY A 854 11.01 -22.27 5.98
C GLY A 854 9.98 -23.24 6.56
N ASP A 855 8.70 -22.91 6.43
CA ASP A 855 7.60 -23.78 6.81
C ASP A 855 7.34 -24.87 5.76
N ALA A 856 6.61 -25.91 6.16
CA ALA A 856 6.32 -27.08 5.34
C ALA A 856 4.83 -27.43 5.37
N SER A 857 4.25 -27.66 4.19
CA SER A 857 2.87 -28.12 4.02
C SER A 857 2.69 -29.62 4.24
N SER A 858 3.77 -30.43 4.22
CA SER A 858 3.68 -31.88 4.44
C SER A 858 4.65 -32.44 5.48
N THR A 859 5.96 -32.28 5.29
CA THR A 859 6.97 -32.98 6.11
C THR A 859 8.10 -32.05 6.55
N GLY A 860 8.14 -31.76 7.86
CA GLY A 860 9.27 -31.14 8.54
C GLY A 860 9.54 -29.68 8.18
N ARG A 861 9.57 -28.80 9.18
CA ARG A 861 9.95 -27.39 9.01
C ARG A 861 11.47 -27.26 9.04
N GLY A 862 12.03 -26.30 8.31
CA GLY A 862 13.47 -26.05 8.32
C GLY A 862 13.96 -25.62 9.71
N GLY A 863 15.24 -25.88 9.99
CA GLY A 863 15.90 -25.36 11.17
C GLY A 863 16.19 -23.86 11.04
N ALA A 864 16.22 -23.19 12.19
CA ALA A 864 16.61 -21.79 12.27
C ALA A 864 18.05 -21.58 11.82
N GLY A 865 18.28 -20.43 11.21
CA GLY A 865 19.57 -19.82 11.03
C GLY A 865 20.12 -19.19 12.30
N THR A 866 21.05 -18.25 12.14
CA THR A 866 21.67 -17.53 13.27
C THR A 866 21.54 -16.02 13.10
N VAL A 867 21.30 -15.31 14.19
CA VAL A 867 21.38 -13.84 14.27
C VAL A 867 22.42 -13.47 15.32
N TYR A 868 23.59 -13.01 14.89
CA TYR A 868 24.67 -12.52 15.74
C TYR A 868 24.55 -11.01 15.95
N ILE A 869 24.66 -10.57 17.21
CA ILE A 869 24.71 -9.16 17.59
C ILE A 869 25.92 -8.98 18.50
N GLU A 870 26.83 -8.08 18.13
CA GLU A 870 27.99 -7.67 18.94
C GLU A 870 27.84 -6.19 19.29
N LEU A 871 27.84 -5.89 20.58
CA LEU A 871 27.83 -4.55 21.12
C LEU A 871 29.26 -4.04 21.36
N PRO A 872 29.47 -2.72 21.48
CA PRO A 872 30.79 -2.16 21.76
C PRO A 872 31.43 -2.64 23.07
N SER A 873 30.61 -2.98 24.08
CA SER A 873 31.12 -3.56 25.33
C SER A 873 31.55 -5.02 25.20
N ASP A 874 31.07 -5.73 24.19
CA ASP A 874 31.53 -7.07 23.88
C ASP A 874 32.96 -6.98 23.32
N LYS A 875 33.86 -7.86 23.79
CA LYS A 875 35.17 -7.96 23.13
C LYS A 875 34.97 -8.55 21.73
N PRO A 876 35.87 -8.28 20.77
CA PRO A 876 35.76 -8.82 19.41
C PRO A 876 35.46 -10.32 19.38
N GLY A 877 34.32 -10.69 18.78
CA GLY A 877 33.84 -12.07 18.67
C GLY A 877 33.21 -12.65 19.95
N GLN A 878 32.75 -11.83 20.91
CA GLN A 878 32.06 -12.25 22.14
C GLN A 878 30.55 -11.89 22.17
N GLY A 879 29.98 -11.50 21.04
CA GLY A 879 28.58 -11.11 20.97
C GLY A 879 27.59 -12.27 21.20
N THR A 880 26.31 -11.92 21.18
CA THR A 880 25.19 -12.84 21.37
C THR A 880 24.68 -13.39 20.04
N VAL A 881 24.58 -14.72 19.94
CA VAL A 881 23.93 -15.45 18.84
C VAL A 881 22.52 -15.84 19.27
N LYS A 882 21.51 -15.26 18.63
CA LYS A 882 20.12 -15.68 18.76
C LYS A 882 19.80 -16.77 17.74
N VAL A 883 19.20 -17.85 18.21
CA VAL A 883 18.69 -18.96 17.39
C VAL A 883 17.21 -19.14 17.72
N ALA A 884 16.34 -18.63 16.85
CA ALA A 884 14.89 -18.59 17.04
C ALA A 884 14.21 -19.11 15.77
N ASN A 885 13.10 -19.85 15.89
CA ASN A 885 12.41 -20.44 14.74
C ASN A 885 10.92 -20.10 14.68
N ASP A 886 10.49 -18.93 15.15
CA ASP A 886 9.09 -18.47 14.99
C ASP A 886 8.04 -19.45 15.59
N ASN A 887 8.40 -20.11 16.69
CA ASN A 887 7.62 -21.18 17.34
C ASN A 887 7.28 -22.35 16.42
N LYS A 888 8.07 -22.51 15.35
CA LYS A 888 8.00 -23.63 14.41
C LYS A 888 8.97 -24.72 14.85
N THR A 889 8.45 -25.77 15.49
CA THR A 889 9.25 -26.98 15.73
C THR A 889 9.69 -27.56 14.39
N GLY A 890 10.99 -27.53 14.14
CA GLY A 890 11.60 -27.89 12.88
C GLY A 890 12.88 -28.69 13.08
N PHE A 891 13.70 -28.70 12.04
CA PHE A 891 15.05 -29.26 12.08
C PHE A 891 15.99 -28.32 12.87
N PHE A 892 17.28 -28.62 12.83
CA PHE A 892 18.26 -28.08 13.77
C PHE A 892 19.16 -27.00 13.13
N THR A 893 19.90 -26.30 13.98
CA THR A 893 21.09 -25.50 13.65
C THR A 893 22.32 -26.32 14.04
N ASP A 894 23.14 -26.73 13.07
CA ASP A 894 24.33 -27.57 13.33
C ASP A 894 25.53 -26.76 13.84
N LEU A 895 26.18 -27.23 14.92
CA LEU A 895 27.42 -26.67 15.47
C LEU A 895 28.51 -27.76 15.64
N PRO A 896 29.76 -27.53 15.19
CA PRO A 896 30.17 -26.39 14.38
C PRO A 896 29.66 -26.54 12.94
N SER A 897 29.73 -25.46 12.16
CA SER A 897 29.35 -25.52 10.74
C SER A 897 30.35 -26.37 9.94
N ASN A 898 29.84 -27.25 9.07
CA ASN A 898 30.66 -28.30 8.45
C ASN A 898 31.58 -27.79 7.34
N VAL A 899 31.12 -26.82 6.54
CA VAL A 899 31.84 -26.27 5.39
C VAL A 899 31.90 -24.74 5.55
N HIS A 900 33.00 -24.10 5.14
CA HIS A 900 33.19 -22.65 5.22
C HIS A 900 32.96 -22.03 6.63
N GLY A 901 32.91 -22.85 7.68
CA GLY A 901 32.92 -22.39 9.07
C GLY A 901 34.30 -21.87 9.44
N VAL A 902 34.36 -20.96 10.40
CA VAL A 902 35.62 -20.50 10.98
C VAL A 902 35.93 -21.41 12.17
N PRO A 903 37.13 -22.05 12.22
CA PRO A 903 37.53 -22.86 13.37
C PRO A 903 37.45 -22.05 14.66
N ASP A 904 36.94 -22.68 15.72
CA ASP A 904 36.89 -22.13 17.08
C ASP A 904 36.08 -20.81 17.21
N GLU A 905 35.31 -20.43 16.19
CA GLU A 905 34.51 -19.19 16.17
C GLU A 905 33.49 -19.15 17.31
N THR A 906 33.01 -20.32 17.75
CA THR A 906 31.99 -20.43 18.79
C THR A 906 32.53 -20.24 20.20
N GLU A 907 33.84 -20.38 20.45
CA GLU A 907 34.46 -20.44 21.79
C GLU A 907 34.12 -19.27 22.72
N LYS A 908 33.70 -18.16 22.14
CA LYS A 908 33.44 -16.89 22.79
C LYS A 908 32.00 -16.42 22.65
N LEU A 909 31.19 -17.11 21.84
CA LEU A 909 29.83 -16.72 21.52
C LEU A 909 28.87 -17.11 22.63
N VAL A 910 27.92 -16.22 22.89
CA VAL A 910 26.81 -16.45 23.80
C VAL A 910 25.58 -16.89 23.00
N PHE A 911 25.11 -18.13 23.17
CA PHE A 911 23.93 -18.63 22.46
C PHE A 911 22.65 -18.39 23.26
N ARG A 912 21.63 -17.83 22.62
CA ARG A 912 20.27 -17.65 23.14
C ARG A 912 19.31 -18.40 22.22
N VAL A 913 18.80 -19.54 22.66
CA VAL A 913 17.95 -20.43 21.88
C VAL A 913 16.50 -20.26 22.31
N SER A 914 15.61 -19.92 21.38
CA SER A 914 14.19 -19.63 21.69
C SER A 914 13.25 -20.15 20.60
N ASP A 915 11.94 -19.98 20.83
CA ASP A 915 10.89 -20.09 19.81
C ASP A 915 10.95 -21.39 18.99
N ALA A 916 11.01 -22.52 19.69
CA ALA A 916 11.09 -23.88 19.16
C ALA A 916 12.36 -24.21 18.34
N ALA A 917 13.40 -23.38 18.41
CA ALA A 917 14.68 -23.69 17.78
C ALA A 917 15.41 -24.83 18.48
N THR A 918 16.22 -25.57 17.70
CA THR A 918 17.08 -26.64 18.21
C THR A 918 18.50 -26.44 17.73
N ILE A 919 19.47 -26.39 18.63
CA ILE A 919 20.90 -26.51 18.30
C ILE A 919 21.30 -27.99 18.37
N ARG A 920 22.04 -28.49 17.39
CA ARG A 920 22.58 -29.85 17.38
C ARG A 920 24.09 -29.87 17.26
N LEU A 921 24.75 -30.65 18.11
CA LEU A 921 26.20 -30.84 18.03
C LEU A 921 26.60 -31.85 16.97
N LYS A 922 27.72 -31.56 16.31
CA LYS A 922 28.31 -32.33 15.21
C LYS A 922 29.72 -32.82 15.51
N ASP A 923 30.35 -32.22 16.51
CA ASP A 923 31.64 -32.56 17.08
C ASP A 923 31.63 -32.06 18.53
N ASN A 924 32.71 -32.32 19.28
CA ASN A 924 32.94 -31.64 20.54
C ASN A 924 33.14 -30.15 20.26
N VAL A 925 32.33 -29.30 20.89
CA VAL A 925 32.33 -27.84 20.65
C VAL A 925 32.61 -27.11 21.94
N THR A 926 33.43 -26.07 21.84
CA THR A 926 33.56 -25.08 22.91
C THR A 926 32.75 -23.85 22.55
N ILE A 927 31.95 -23.35 23.49
CA ILE A 927 31.18 -22.11 23.37
C ILE A 927 31.51 -21.13 24.49
N GLY A 928 31.21 -19.85 24.27
CA GLY A 928 31.29 -18.82 25.31
C GLY A 928 30.28 -19.12 26.40
N ASP A 929 28.99 -19.10 26.05
CA ASP A 929 27.90 -19.40 26.97
C ASP A 929 26.61 -19.84 26.26
N ILE A 930 25.60 -20.36 26.98
CA ILE A 930 24.31 -20.78 26.40
C ILE A 930 23.10 -20.67 27.34
N TRP A 931 21.98 -20.18 26.80
CA TRP A 931 20.65 -20.22 27.41
C TRP A 931 19.59 -20.76 26.43
N LEU A 932 18.65 -21.52 26.99
CA LEU A 932 17.42 -22.02 26.38
C LEU A 932 16.25 -21.18 26.92
N ASP A 933 15.97 -20.08 26.24
CA ASP A 933 15.10 -19.00 26.70
C ASP A 933 13.61 -19.35 26.72
N THR A 934 13.18 -20.38 26.00
CA THR A 934 11.77 -20.82 25.95
C THR A 934 11.64 -22.31 26.23
N ALA A 935 10.50 -22.71 26.79
CA ALA A 935 10.21 -24.12 27.13
C ALA A 935 10.29 -25.09 25.94
N ASN A 936 10.14 -24.60 24.72
CA ASN A 936 10.24 -25.40 23.49
C ASN A 936 11.62 -25.32 22.81
N ALA A 937 12.58 -24.58 23.36
CA ALA A 937 13.97 -24.56 22.88
C ALA A 937 14.69 -25.86 23.26
N THR A 938 15.56 -26.35 22.37
CA THR A 938 16.24 -27.64 22.55
C THR A 938 17.74 -27.56 22.25
N LEU A 939 18.55 -28.20 23.09
CA LEU A 939 19.95 -28.53 22.82
C LEU A 939 20.08 -30.04 22.61
N ASP A 940 20.46 -30.45 21.41
CA ASP A 940 20.75 -31.83 21.04
C ASP A 940 22.26 -32.08 21.08
N LEU A 941 22.73 -32.82 22.10
CA LEU A 941 24.15 -33.13 22.28
C LEU A 941 24.65 -34.17 21.27
N ASN A 942 23.76 -34.99 20.71
CA ASN A 942 24.05 -35.91 19.60
C ASN A 942 25.33 -36.77 19.76
N GLY A 943 25.66 -37.16 20.99
CA GLY A 943 26.82 -37.98 21.33
C GLY A 943 28.13 -37.23 21.55
N PHE A 944 28.11 -35.89 21.57
CA PHE A 944 29.28 -35.02 21.71
C PHE A 944 29.24 -34.20 23.00
N ASP A 945 30.41 -33.72 23.40
CA ASP A 945 30.58 -32.89 24.58
C ASP A 945 30.55 -31.39 24.22
N LEU A 946 29.76 -30.62 24.98
CA LEU A 946 29.72 -29.17 24.93
C LEU A 946 30.58 -28.61 26.07
N THR A 947 31.70 -27.96 25.74
CA THR A 947 32.46 -27.18 26.72
C THR A 947 31.92 -25.75 26.76
N VAL A 948 31.58 -25.25 27.94
CA VAL A 948 31.09 -23.88 28.13
C VAL A 948 32.13 -23.08 28.91
N ASN A 949 32.64 -22.00 28.30
CA ASN A 949 33.69 -21.13 28.83
C ASN A 949 33.16 -20.12 29.87
N GLN A 950 32.22 -20.56 30.70
CA GLN A 950 31.60 -19.78 31.76
C GLN A 950 31.40 -20.62 33.02
N TYR A 951 31.11 -19.94 34.13
CA TYR A 951 30.68 -20.60 35.35
C TYR A 951 29.31 -21.24 35.16
N GLU A 952 29.14 -22.42 35.76
CA GLU A 952 27.87 -23.15 35.70
C GLU A 952 26.68 -22.31 36.18
N HIS A 953 25.63 -22.27 35.36
CA HIS A 953 24.33 -21.71 35.69
C HIS A 953 23.19 -22.57 35.11
N GLY A 954 21.94 -22.26 35.49
CA GLY A 954 20.77 -22.94 34.92
C GLY A 954 20.59 -22.58 33.44
N LEU A 955 20.34 -23.58 32.61
CA LEU A 955 20.20 -23.41 31.15
C LEU A 955 18.90 -22.69 30.73
N GLY A 956 17.89 -22.56 31.59
CA GLY A 956 16.60 -21.94 31.26
C GLY A 956 15.45 -22.95 31.23
N GLU A 957 14.38 -22.64 30.48
CA GLU A 957 13.14 -23.43 30.43
C GLU A 957 13.17 -24.59 29.43
N GLY A 958 14.11 -24.56 28.47
CA GLY A 958 14.20 -25.56 27.41
C GLY A 958 14.75 -26.91 27.85
N SER A 959 14.96 -27.80 26.88
CA SER A 959 15.38 -29.19 27.11
C SER A 959 16.74 -29.54 26.49
N VAL A 960 17.49 -30.43 27.15
CA VAL A 960 18.69 -31.06 26.59
C VAL A 960 18.34 -32.50 26.24
N ILE A 961 18.69 -32.94 25.03
CA ILE A 961 18.35 -34.27 24.51
C ILE A 961 19.58 -34.99 23.94
N ASN A 962 19.46 -36.32 23.85
CA ASN A 962 20.47 -37.27 23.38
C ASN A 962 21.76 -37.33 24.25
N PRO A 963 22.57 -38.40 24.14
CA PRO A 963 23.78 -38.56 24.94
C PRO A 963 24.82 -37.46 24.70
N GLY A 964 25.66 -37.18 25.69
CA GLY A 964 26.76 -36.20 25.65
C GLY A 964 26.95 -35.53 27.01
N GLN A 965 28.05 -34.78 27.20
CA GLN A 965 28.30 -34.03 28.44
C GLN A 965 28.31 -32.52 28.22
N ILE A 966 27.81 -31.76 29.19
CA ILE A 966 28.04 -30.32 29.28
C ILE A 966 29.15 -30.09 30.32
N ILE A 967 30.26 -29.51 29.89
CA ILE A 967 31.47 -29.30 30.69
C ILE A 967 31.63 -27.80 30.92
N TRP A 968 31.32 -27.33 32.12
CA TRP A 968 31.52 -25.93 32.51
C TRP A 968 32.95 -25.70 32.97
N GLN A 969 33.56 -24.59 32.56
CA GLN A 969 34.88 -24.21 33.05
C GLN A 969 34.80 -23.75 34.51
N SER A 970 35.47 -24.48 35.42
CA SER A 970 35.63 -24.11 36.84
C SER A 970 37.11 -23.94 37.18
N VAL A 971 37.43 -23.01 38.09
CA VAL A 971 38.73 -23.05 38.77
C VAL A 971 38.65 -24.14 39.85
N GLY A 972 38.99 -25.37 39.48
CA GLY A 972 39.26 -26.47 40.42
C GLY A 972 38.04 -27.32 40.79
N ARG A 973 38.04 -28.55 40.25
CA ARG A 973 37.11 -29.69 40.45
C ARG A 973 35.75 -29.53 39.76
N GLY A 974 35.65 -30.17 38.59
CA GLY A 974 34.43 -30.24 37.77
C GLY A 974 33.31 -31.05 38.42
N THR A 975 32.10 -30.53 38.28
CA THR A 975 30.86 -31.28 38.46
C THR A 975 30.50 -31.83 37.08
N ILE A 976 30.41 -33.15 36.95
CA ILE A 976 30.01 -33.84 35.72
C ILE A 976 28.54 -34.25 35.87
N PHE A 977 27.67 -33.81 34.97
CA PHE A 977 26.34 -34.38 34.80
C PHE A 977 26.37 -35.38 33.65
N SER A 978 26.02 -36.64 33.94
CA SER A 978 25.85 -37.69 32.93
C SER A 978 24.35 -37.93 32.73
N PHE A 979 23.87 -37.71 31.50
CA PHE A 979 22.53 -38.12 31.08
C PHE A 979 22.65 -39.44 30.32
N TYR A 980 21.89 -40.46 30.75
CA TYR A 980 21.85 -41.80 30.14
C TYR A 980 20.74 -41.92 29.10
#